data_AF-A0A502KNZ6-F1
#
_entry.id   AF-A0A502KNZ6-F1
#
_cell.length_a   1.000
_cell.length_b   1.000
_cell.length_c   1.000
_cell.angle_alpha   90.00
_cell.angle_beta   90.00
_cell.angle_gamma   90.00
#
_symmetry.space_group_name_H-M   'P 1'
#
loop_
_entity.id
_entity.type
_entity.pdbx_description
1 polymer ?
#
loop_
_entity_poly.entity_id
_entity_poly.type
_entity_poly.pdbx_seq_one_letter_code
_entity_poly.pdbx_strand_id
1 'polypeptide(L)'
;MMRFFITLLYLLIAYGSLFPFDFSLIEFNQNYHHILRFKLTSLGDTVANIALFAPLGLFYGLMNNYISQPLLNSRLLLKVAFFAIILQLLQIALPTRDQNIVDVIFNLAGFVVGYYAVFILRLPNQLPTLKLQHLPIAIGLLYILSELVPFVPSIDFQAIKDSIKPLLLWPGVDVVWPIIFSSVLWLLTIRLFSFQCDYVPVKRAAQVWLFMIVAKILVYGVSLSYVDLIAPLIAIMLASFLTLQGESFTKLLLSVVLACFLTSSMASFGDKNITLELFIPFHGYLSGHLAVAVQGVLFKLFLFSAVIWLAFELMWPVKKVALLLGALVLTIELAQLFMPSKTTDFADVLLVYLAYRLVRNLGDFLASHQEAVADNSVALNTKKQVSLNINMQPTRLKQIIIFSGVFFLLYLGINTLFSLSALPTNVVELFRHQGSLTDVFFFFIFLIIFATSSALIVRYLTEIDTVKVSQMLILHFALLFCCFVALSLAVTFESIEDIVGSAKLPQLLYKHQTSEHFGMVLVKVFSLTNIAIAARYLEFSFRFIFLVTLIQTPLTLWLLISHSKLSAASKLKATCVSFALIILAYLVVFTFAVTDNLTELIASPLLFVVALMLLTVSTVYSIIQIKKGSVIQAIIVTCLFAGLSWFLAQYVFETVIIKYGHVFSAFDFILAGSREDKIVTSALMIRWSIGIFLVQWVFILGYFWLESIKSIKVNRAAIPLIKKGTVVVLAIACIVYVGNRLFGEQLHWQTLQQHFANTHKQNYAIDSSTAYLPKTITAGQVFLNNEPMVDLKSAFELAQDGDFIRLSTGFYQQAAILKASNVSIIAEKGAVLFGKTVEGKGAIVIKGDNTYIEGLECHSIYVPDNNGVCVRLEGKGLTLNNVYFHHAQGGLLGSPKGGDIRIEQSRFEHLGDGAFYHGIYTLERTRLFINNSYFLNNRNAGHEIKSRSSHTEIVNSTIAASQSRDSRLVDVPNGGVFVLRDNLLVEGIYSENHDLLSWGVEGVKHSTGSIIIENNVFISDKAKARLISLRDSPKTLRVVNNIVIGQILGFTKEDNLFFTNRAEASLPRAPQLPLLSKEQIRKDKKKYEY
;
A
#
# COMPACT_ATOMS: atom_id res chain seq x y z
N MET A 1 2.70 -1.72 45.68
CA MET A 1 3.47 -2.50 44.67
C MET A 1 3.21 -4.00 44.78
N MET A 2 3.70 -4.71 45.80
CA MET A 2 3.84 -6.19 45.83
C MET A 2 2.61 -6.99 45.36
N ARG A 3 1.39 -6.57 45.73
CA ARG A 3 0.14 -7.20 45.25
C ARG A 3 0.04 -7.30 43.72
N PHE A 4 0.55 -6.31 42.97
CA PHE A 4 0.59 -6.35 41.50
C PHE A 4 1.55 -7.44 40.97
N PHE A 5 2.74 -7.59 41.56
CA PHE A 5 3.67 -8.66 41.19
C PHE A 5 3.13 -10.04 41.55
N ILE A 6 2.47 -10.18 42.71
CA ILE A 6 1.78 -11.40 43.11
C ILE A 6 0.66 -11.76 42.11
N THR A 7 -0.20 -10.80 41.74
CA THR A 7 -1.24 -11.03 40.71
C THR A 7 -0.65 -11.36 39.34
N LEU A 8 0.45 -10.69 38.95
CA LEU A 8 1.16 -10.99 37.70
C LEU A 8 1.74 -12.41 37.70
N LEU A 9 2.30 -12.87 38.82
CA LEU A 9 2.81 -14.24 38.97
C LEU A 9 1.69 -15.27 38.89
N TYR A 10 0.55 -15.07 39.56
CA TYR A 10 -0.62 -15.95 39.39
C TYR A 10 -1.08 -16.03 37.92
N LEU A 11 -1.11 -14.90 37.20
CA LEU A 11 -1.47 -14.87 35.79
C LEU A 11 -0.44 -15.59 34.90
N LEU A 12 0.86 -15.37 35.11
CA LEU A 12 1.93 -16.02 34.34
C LEU A 12 1.99 -17.54 34.60
N ILE A 13 1.83 -17.97 35.85
CA ILE A 13 1.77 -19.40 36.21
C ILE A 13 0.55 -20.05 35.55
N ALA A 14 -0.63 -19.43 35.63
CA ALA A 14 -1.82 -19.93 34.95
C ALA A 14 -1.64 -19.99 33.43
N TYR A 15 -0.98 -18.99 32.84
CA TYR A 15 -0.71 -18.93 31.40
C TYR A 15 0.20 -20.09 30.94
N GLY A 16 1.38 -20.24 31.56
CA GLY A 16 2.33 -21.30 31.21
C GLY A 16 1.83 -22.72 31.50
N SER A 17 0.93 -22.88 32.48
CA SER A 17 0.30 -24.16 32.82
C SER A 17 -0.82 -24.56 31.87
N LEU A 18 -1.48 -23.61 31.20
CA LEU A 18 -2.68 -23.87 30.38
C LEU A 18 -2.45 -23.67 28.87
N PHE A 19 -1.32 -23.08 28.46
CA PHE A 19 -0.88 -23.06 27.06
C PHE A 19 -0.72 -24.51 26.51
N PRO A 20 -1.18 -24.81 25.27
CA PRO A 20 -1.63 -23.90 24.21
C PRO A 20 -3.13 -23.58 24.20
N PHE A 21 -3.89 -23.91 25.25
CA PHE A 21 -5.35 -23.69 25.39
C PHE A 21 -6.22 -24.50 24.42
N ASP A 22 -5.72 -25.66 23.98
CA ASP A 22 -6.34 -26.67 23.11
C ASP A 22 -7.46 -27.49 23.81
N PHE A 23 -8.34 -26.81 24.56
CA PHE A 23 -9.33 -27.45 25.43
C PHE A 23 -10.33 -28.36 24.68
N SER A 24 -10.31 -29.65 25.02
CA SER A 24 -11.16 -30.70 24.46
C SER A 24 -12.10 -31.30 25.51
N LEU A 25 -13.41 -31.17 25.30
CA LEU A 25 -14.44 -31.82 26.12
C LEU A 25 -14.43 -33.35 25.96
N ILE A 26 -13.92 -33.85 24.83
CA ILE A 26 -13.77 -35.30 24.57
C ILE A 26 -12.63 -35.85 25.45
N GLU A 27 -11.49 -35.15 25.47
CA GLU A 27 -10.32 -35.48 26.28
C GLU A 27 -10.68 -35.52 27.76
N PHE A 28 -11.37 -34.48 28.25
CA PHE A 28 -11.85 -34.40 29.62
C PHE A 28 -12.75 -35.60 29.99
N ASN A 29 -13.73 -35.92 29.14
CA ASN A 29 -14.66 -37.02 29.39
C ASN A 29 -14.00 -38.41 29.32
N GLN A 30 -12.88 -38.56 28.61
CA GLN A 30 -12.11 -39.80 28.58
C GLN A 30 -11.15 -39.91 29.79
N ASN A 31 -10.49 -38.81 30.15
CA ASN A 31 -9.37 -38.81 31.08
C ASN A 31 -9.66 -38.25 32.49
N TYR A 32 -10.89 -37.83 32.83
CA TYR A 32 -11.22 -37.36 34.20
C TYR A 32 -10.90 -38.36 35.31
N HIS A 33 -10.89 -39.67 35.02
CA HIS A 33 -10.45 -40.70 35.96
C HIS A 33 -8.96 -40.59 36.36
N HIS A 34 -8.14 -39.86 35.59
CA HIS A 34 -6.70 -39.73 35.84
C HIS A 34 -6.36 -38.77 36.99
N ILE A 35 -7.32 -37.99 37.49
CA ILE A 35 -7.18 -37.11 38.68
C ILE A 35 -6.51 -37.81 39.87
N LEU A 36 -6.72 -39.12 40.04
CA LEU A 36 -6.22 -39.90 41.18
C LEU A 36 -5.01 -40.79 40.84
N ARG A 37 -4.41 -40.67 39.66
CA ARG A 37 -3.22 -41.46 39.28
C ARG A 37 -1.94 -40.85 39.87
N PHE A 38 -1.32 -41.57 40.81
CA PHE A 38 0.04 -41.30 41.27
C PHE A 38 1.05 -41.89 40.28
N LYS A 39 1.60 -41.05 39.41
CA LYS A 39 2.72 -41.36 38.49
C LYS A 39 4.00 -40.73 39.07
N LEU A 40 5.15 -41.42 39.04
CA LEU A 40 6.42 -40.74 39.32
C LEU A 40 6.75 -39.80 38.15
N THR A 41 7.05 -38.55 38.48
CA THR A 41 7.51 -37.50 37.56
C THR A 41 8.96 -37.73 37.13
N SER A 42 9.38 -37.09 36.04
CA SER A 42 10.82 -36.99 35.76
C SER A 42 11.48 -36.02 36.76
N LEU A 43 12.81 -36.12 36.90
CA LEU A 43 13.58 -35.14 37.69
C LEU A 43 13.45 -33.72 37.09
N GLY A 44 13.28 -33.62 35.77
CA GLY A 44 13.06 -32.36 35.06
C GLY A 44 11.74 -31.69 35.45
N ASP A 45 10.61 -32.41 35.35
CA ASP A 45 9.28 -31.90 35.72
C ASP A 45 9.24 -31.50 37.20
N THR A 46 9.83 -32.33 38.05
CA THR A 46 9.92 -32.11 39.50
C THR A 46 10.62 -30.79 39.82
N VAL A 47 11.76 -30.51 39.17
CA VAL A 47 12.49 -29.25 39.32
C VAL A 47 11.71 -28.08 38.69
N ALA A 48 11.07 -28.28 37.53
CA ALA A 48 10.29 -27.25 36.84
C ALA A 48 9.08 -26.77 37.67
N ASN A 49 8.30 -27.69 38.26
CA ASN A 49 7.13 -27.36 39.07
C ASN A 49 7.53 -26.69 40.41
N ILE A 50 8.63 -27.13 41.03
CA ILE A 50 9.23 -26.43 42.18
C ILE A 50 9.65 -25.00 41.78
N ALA A 51 10.34 -24.83 40.65
CA ALA A 51 10.83 -23.54 40.17
C ALA A 51 9.69 -22.58 39.75
N LEU A 52 8.58 -23.10 39.22
CA LEU A 52 7.42 -22.32 38.76
C LEU A 52 6.74 -21.57 39.91
N PHE A 53 6.59 -22.21 41.08
CA PHE A 53 5.90 -21.63 42.23
C PHE A 53 6.83 -20.95 43.26
N ALA A 54 8.15 -21.20 43.23
CA ALA A 54 9.10 -20.57 44.15
C ALA A 54 9.12 -19.01 44.10
N PRO A 55 9.04 -18.34 42.93
CA PRO A 55 8.92 -16.88 42.88
C PRO A 55 7.67 -16.35 43.59
N LEU A 56 6.53 -17.04 43.46
CA LEU A 56 5.29 -16.69 44.16
C LEU A 56 5.49 -16.80 45.69
N GLY A 57 6.12 -17.87 46.14
CA GLY A 57 6.54 -18.07 47.53
C GLY A 57 7.39 -16.91 48.06
N LEU A 58 8.44 -16.56 47.32
CA LEU A 58 9.39 -15.49 47.69
C LEU A 58 8.73 -14.12 47.80
N PHE A 59 7.83 -13.76 46.87
CA PHE A 59 7.10 -12.48 46.97
C PHE A 59 6.13 -12.41 48.16
N TYR A 60 5.52 -13.55 48.55
CA TYR A 60 4.73 -13.63 49.79
C TYR A 60 5.63 -13.63 51.05
N GLY A 61 6.80 -14.27 51.01
CA GLY A 61 7.78 -14.26 52.10
C GLY A 61 8.28 -12.85 52.39
N LEU A 62 8.66 -12.09 51.36
CA LEU A 62 9.03 -10.68 51.48
C LEU A 62 7.88 -9.84 52.05
N MET A 63 6.63 -10.10 51.64
CA MET A 63 5.47 -9.35 52.11
C MET A 63 5.15 -9.63 53.59
N ASN A 64 5.39 -10.84 54.07
CA ASN A 64 5.16 -11.23 55.46
C ASN A 64 6.35 -10.92 56.39
N ASN A 65 7.59 -10.91 55.87
CA ASN A 65 8.77 -10.46 56.62
C ASN A 65 8.67 -8.97 57.00
N TYR A 66 8.06 -8.15 56.13
CA TYR A 66 7.68 -6.75 56.44
C TYR A 66 6.66 -6.63 57.60
N ILE A 67 5.97 -7.72 57.96
CA ILE A 67 4.96 -7.80 59.03
C ILE A 67 5.49 -8.66 60.20
N SER A 68 6.79 -9.02 60.19
CA SER A 68 7.48 -9.80 61.22
C SER A 68 6.85 -11.17 61.55
N GLN A 69 6.18 -11.83 60.59
CA GLN A 69 5.60 -13.16 60.77
C GLN A 69 6.35 -14.24 59.96
N PRO A 70 7.24 -15.04 60.59
CA PRO A 70 7.98 -16.10 59.90
C PRO A 70 7.15 -17.37 59.65
N LEU A 71 6.05 -17.58 60.39
CA LEU A 71 5.17 -18.74 60.19
C LEU A 71 4.28 -18.55 58.96
N LEU A 72 4.26 -19.54 58.07
CA LEU A 72 3.41 -19.52 56.89
C LEU A 72 1.94 -19.70 57.29
N ASN A 73 1.10 -18.74 56.89
CA ASN A 73 -0.33 -18.75 57.21
C ASN A 73 -1.06 -19.90 56.48
N SER A 74 -1.75 -20.78 57.22
CA SER A 74 -2.47 -21.92 56.66
C SER A 74 -3.56 -21.52 55.65
N ARG A 75 -4.21 -20.35 55.83
CA ARG A 75 -5.19 -19.80 54.86
C ARG A 75 -4.53 -19.28 53.57
N LEU A 76 -3.23 -19.01 53.58
CA LEU A 76 -2.46 -18.68 52.38
C LEU A 76 -2.04 -19.96 51.66
N LEU A 77 -1.50 -20.94 52.39
CA LEU A 77 -1.14 -22.25 51.83
C LEU A 77 -2.35 -22.92 51.16
N LEU A 78 -3.54 -22.89 51.81
CA LEU A 78 -4.78 -23.41 51.24
C LEU A 78 -5.19 -22.72 49.93
N LYS A 79 -4.95 -21.41 49.80
CA LYS A 79 -5.25 -20.65 48.57
C LYS A 79 -4.31 -21.03 47.41
N VAL A 80 -3.03 -21.21 47.70
CA VAL A 80 -2.05 -21.66 46.69
C VAL A 80 -2.33 -23.12 46.29
N ALA A 81 -2.71 -23.98 47.24
CA ALA A 81 -3.14 -25.34 46.98
C ALA A 81 -4.38 -25.39 46.08
N PHE A 82 -5.41 -24.62 46.41
CA PHE A 82 -6.63 -24.52 45.61
C PHE A 82 -6.37 -23.99 44.19
N PHE A 83 -5.47 -23.01 44.04
CA PHE A 83 -5.02 -22.52 42.74
C PHE A 83 -4.28 -23.61 41.92
N ALA A 84 -3.31 -24.30 42.52
CA ALA A 84 -2.58 -25.39 41.85
C ALA A 84 -3.51 -26.57 41.46
N ILE A 85 -4.48 -26.92 42.32
CA ILE A 85 -5.52 -27.92 42.02
C ILE A 85 -6.38 -27.47 40.82
N ILE A 86 -6.81 -26.20 40.77
CA ILE A 86 -7.58 -25.69 39.61
C ILE A 86 -6.77 -25.80 38.31
N LEU A 87 -5.48 -25.48 38.32
CA LEU A 87 -4.63 -25.65 37.13
C LEU A 87 -4.56 -27.12 36.70
N GLN A 88 -4.36 -28.05 37.65
CA GLN A 88 -4.30 -29.48 37.35
C GLN A 88 -5.65 -30.02 36.82
N LEU A 89 -6.78 -29.55 37.35
CA LEU A 89 -8.12 -29.90 36.89
C LEU A 89 -8.43 -29.36 35.49
N LEU A 90 -7.90 -28.19 35.13
CA LEU A 90 -8.04 -27.63 33.79
C LEU A 90 -7.13 -28.33 32.77
N GLN A 91 -5.95 -28.80 33.19
CA GLN A 91 -5.03 -29.57 32.34
C GLN A 91 -5.61 -30.92 31.89
N ILE A 92 -6.58 -31.51 32.60
CA ILE A 92 -7.27 -32.74 32.17
C ILE A 92 -7.87 -32.59 30.76
N ALA A 93 -8.30 -31.37 30.42
CA ALA A 93 -8.94 -31.06 29.15
C ALA A 93 -7.95 -30.65 28.04
N LEU A 94 -6.63 -30.73 28.25
CA LEU A 94 -5.61 -30.32 27.26
C LEU A 94 -4.90 -31.57 26.69
N PRO A 95 -5.22 -32.03 25.46
CA PRO A 95 -4.61 -33.23 24.87
C PRO A 95 -3.08 -33.19 24.76
N THR A 96 -2.49 -31.99 24.69
CA THR A 96 -1.03 -31.79 24.60
C THR A 96 -0.30 -31.82 25.94
N ARG A 97 -0.96 -32.09 27.07
CA ARG A 97 -0.34 -32.06 28.42
C ARG A 97 -0.46 -33.38 29.17
N ASP A 98 0.69 -33.93 29.56
CA ASP A 98 0.78 -35.06 30.50
C ASP A 98 0.43 -34.54 31.91
N GLN A 99 -0.58 -35.13 32.55
CA GLN A 99 -1.24 -34.61 33.76
C GLN A 99 -0.96 -35.49 34.99
N ASN A 100 -0.66 -34.88 36.15
CA ASN A 100 -0.32 -35.62 37.36
C ASN A 100 -0.66 -34.84 38.64
N ILE A 101 -1.44 -35.43 39.54
CA ILE A 101 -1.81 -34.74 40.80
C ILE A 101 -0.64 -34.58 41.78
N VAL A 102 0.45 -35.33 41.59
CA VAL A 102 1.71 -35.14 42.35
C VAL A 102 2.33 -33.76 42.08
N ASP A 103 2.08 -33.15 40.92
CA ASP A 103 2.60 -31.81 40.61
C ASP A 103 2.00 -30.71 41.47
N VAL A 104 0.79 -30.91 42.02
CA VAL A 104 0.22 -30.03 43.06
C VAL A 104 1.13 -30.01 44.30
N ILE A 105 1.74 -31.15 44.66
CA ILE A 105 2.66 -31.28 45.79
C ILE A 105 3.98 -30.56 45.48
N PHE A 106 4.53 -30.72 44.27
CA PHE A 106 5.78 -30.05 43.88
C PHE A 106 5.63 -28.53 43.71
N ASN A 107 4.50 -28.07 43.17
CA ASN A 107 4.13 -26.66 43.12
C ASN A 107 4.00 -26.07 44.54
N LEU A 108 3.39 -26.79 45.48
CA LEU A 108 3.32 -26.38 46.89
C LEU A 108 4.69 -26.40 47.58
N ALA A 109 5.53 -27.39 47.30
CA ALA A 109 6.90 -27.44 47.81
C ALA A 109 7.72 -26.26 47.30
N GLY A 110 7.62 -25.91 46.02
CA GLY A 110 8.21 -24.71 45.42
C GLY A 110 7.79 -23.43 46.15
N PHE A 111 6.47 -23.24 46.34
CA PHE A 111 5.94 -22.10 47.09
C PHE A 111 6.48 -22.02 48.53
N VAL A 112 6.54 -23.15 49.25
CA VAL A 112 7.08 -23.21 50.63
C VAL A 112 8.57 -22.90 50.66
N VAL A 113 9.38 -23.49 49.77
CA VAL A 113 10.81 -23.22 49.63
C VAL A 113 11.06 -21.74 49.35
N GLY A 114 10.34 -21.16 48.38
CA GLY A 114 10.45 -19.74 48.05
C GLY A 114 10.10 -18.82 49.21
N TYR A 115 9.05 -19.14 49.98
CA TYR A 115 8.64 -18.37 51.16
C TYR A 115 9.71 -18.38 52.25
N TYR A 116 10.26 -19.55 52.59
CA TYR A 116 11.28 -19.68 53.63
C TYR A 116 12.67 -19.23 53.20
N ALA A 117 13.00 -19.25 51.90
CA ALA A 117 14.27 -18.75 51.37
C ALA A 117 14.56 -17.29 51.79
N VAL A 118 13.53 -16.45 51.91
CA VAL A 118 13.66 -15.05 52.39
C VAL A 118 14.30 -14.98 53.78
N PHE A 119 13.86 -15.84 54.69
CA PHE A 119 14.33 -15.89 56.08
C PHE A 119 15.66 -16.63 56.20
N ILE A 120 15.84 -17.73 55.45
CA ILE A 120 17.07 -18.55 55.45
C ILE A 120 18.26 -17.76 54.89
N LEU A 121 18.08 -17.10 53.75
CA LEU A 121 19.12 -16.27 53.11
C LEU A 121 19.32 -14.92 53.81
N ARG A 122 18.58 -14.64 54.90
CA ARG A 122 18.58 -13.38 55.64
C ARG A 122 18.41 -12.16 54.72
N LEU A 123 17.52 -12.26 53.74
CA LEU A 123 17.23 -11.14 52.84
C LEU A 123 16.70 -9.97 53.69
N PRO A 124 17.29 -8.76 53.58
CA PRO A 124 17.02 -7.69 54.52
C PRO A 124 15.56 -7.25 54.49
N ASN A 125 14.99 -6.96 55.67
CA ASN A 125 13.57 -6.59 55.84
C ASN A 125 13.19 -5.31 55.09
N GLN A 126 14.19 -4.48 54.77
CA GLN A 126 14.12 -3.49 53.71
C GLN A 126 14.88 -4.06 52.51
N LEU A 127 14.30 -4.06 51.30
CA LEU A 127 15.13 -4.18 50.09
C LEU A 127 16.24 -3.12 50.17
N PRO A 128 17.47 -3.41 49.71
CA PRO A 128 18.54 -2.40 49.66
C PRO A 128 17.98 -1.14 48.99
N THR A 129 18.33 0.05 49.48
CA THR A 129 17.63 1.30 49.14
C THR A 129 17.82 1.67 47.67
N LEU A 130 16.97 1.08 46.82
CA LEU A 130 16.92 1.27 45.39
C LEU A 130 16.44 2.71 45.14
N LYS A 131 17.40 3.60 44.89
CA LYS A 131 17.14 4.95 44.40
C LYS A 131 16.68 4.87 42.95
N LEU A 132 15.90 5.85 42.50
CA LEU A 132 15.41 5.94 41.12
C LEU A 132 16.54 5.80 40.07
N GLN A 133 17.73 6.27 40.40
CA GLN A 133 18.95 6.17 39.59
C GLN A 133 19.37 4.74 39.18
N HIS A 134 18.95 3.71 39.93
CA HIS A 134 19.29 2.31 39.62
C HIS A 134 18.38 1.71 38.53
N LEU A 135 17.24 2.35 38.22
CA LEU A 135 16.30 1.87 37.21
C LEU A 135 16.87 1.84 35.78
N PRO A 136 17.51 2.91 35.24
CA PRO A 136 18.16 2.82 33.93
C PRO A 136 19.31 1.80 33.90
N ILE A 137 20.02 1.60 35.01
CA ILE A 137 21.05 0.56 35.12
C ILE A 137 20.41 -0.83 35.02
N ALA A 138 19.30 -1.08 35.72
CA ALA A 138 18.55 -2.33 35.62
C ALA A 138 18.01 -2.58 34.19
N ILE A 139 17.61 -1.52 33.47
CA ILE A 139 17.23 -1.62 32.04
C ILE A 139 18.44 -2.02 31.20
N GLY A 140 19.59 -1.35 31.35
CA GLY A 140 20.81 -1.70 30.61
C GLY A 140 21.32 -3.13 30.87
N LEU A 141 21.11 -3.65 32.09
CA LEU A 141 21.43 -5.04 32.43
C LEU A 141 20.55 -6.07 31.71
N LEU A 142 19.33 -5.72 31.26
CA LEU A 142 18.51 -6.64 30.47
C LEU A 142 19.14 -6.96 29.10
N TYR A 143 19.89 -6.02 28.50
CA TYR A 143 20.66 -6.28 27.28
C TYR A 143 21.80 -7.27 27.54
N ILE A 144 22.61 -6.99 28.57
CA ILE A 144 23.71 -7.85 29.04
C ILE A 144 23.20 -9.27 29.34
N LEU A 145 22.02 -9.42 29.95
CA LEU A 145 21.40 -10.71 30.19
C LEU A 145 20.89 -11.38 28.91
N SER A 146 20.29 -10.64 27.97
CA SER A 146 19.83 -11.20 26.69
C SER A 146 20.97 -11.79 25.85
N GLU A 147 22.19 -11.24 25.98
CA GLU A 147 23.40 -11.70 25.28
C GLU A 147 24.12 -12.88 25.98
N LEU A 148 23.60 -13.37 27.13
CA LEU A 148 24.20 -14.44 27.94
C LEU A 148 23.23 -15.61 28.26
N VAL A 149 22.06 -15.64 27.64
CA VAL A 149 21.13 -16.79 27.66
C VAL A 149 21.82 -17.98 26.97
N PRO A 150 21.81 -19.22 27.50
CA PRO A 150 20.94 -19.78 28.54
C PRO A 150 21.43 -19.65 29.99
N PHE A 151 22.46 -18.85 30.28
CA PHE A 151 23.06 -18.71 31.61
C PHE A 151 23.66 -20.00 32.21
N VAL A 152 23.94 -21.00 31.39
CA VAL A 152 24.58 -22.25 31.81
C VAL A 152 26.10 -22.09 31.72
N PRO A 153 26.84 -21.93 32.84
CA PRO A 153 28.30 -21.84 32.79
C PRO A 153 28.90 -23.20 32.41
N SER A 154 29.93 -23.19 31.58
CA SER A 154 30.71 -24.37 31.23
C SER A 154 32.20 -24.11 31.34
N ILE A 155 32.93 -25.12 31.82
CA ILE A 155 34.39 -25.18 31.87
C ILE A 155 34.89 -26.31 30.94
N ASP A 156 34.00 -26.85 30.08
CA ASP A 156 34.40 -27.79 29.04
C ASP A 156 35.26 -27.08 27.98
N PHE A 157 36.45 -27.66 27.74
CA PHE A 157 37.41 -27.16 26.77
C PHE A 157 36.92 -27.28 25.33
N GLN A 158 35.98 -28.19 25.02
CA GLN A 158 35.39 -28.27 23.69
C GLN A 158 34.36 -27.15 23.47
N ALA A 159 33.44 -26.93 24.42
CA ALA A 159 32.53 -25.78 24.40
C ALA A 159 33.28 -24.45 24.24
N ILE A 160 34.35 -24.21 25.02
CA ILE A 160 35.18 -23.00 24.94
C ILE A 160 35.79 -22.80 23.53
N LYS A 161 36.22 -23.88 22.85
CA LYS A 161 36.70 -23.78 21.46
C LYS A 161 35.58 -23.41 20.49
N ASP A 162 34.44 -24.08 20.58
CA ASP A 162 33.33 -23.85 19.66
C ASP A 162 32.71 -22.45 19.84
N SER A 163 32.75 -21.87 21.05
CA SER A 163 32.41 -20.46 21.31
C SER A 163 33.33 -19.46 20.60
N ILE A 164 34.61 -19.78 20.38
CA ILE A 164 35.60 -18.89 19.73
C ILE A 164 35.66 -19.10 18.21
N LYS A 165 35.32 -20.30 17.74
CA LYS A 165 35.41 -20.77 16.35
C LYS A 165 34.87 -19.82 15.27
N PRO A 166 33.77 -19.05 15.44
CA PRO A 166 33.31 -18.11 14.42
C PRO A 166 34.29 -16.97 14.11
N LEU A 167 35.20 -16.62 15.03
CA LEU A 167 36.26 -15.63 14.82
C LEU A 167 37.41 -16.13 13.92
N LEU A 168 37.35 -17.37 13.44
CA LEU A 168 38.31 -17.94 12.49
C LEU A 168 37.82 -17.88 11.04
N LEU A 169 36.57 -17.45 10.81
CA LEU A 169 35.95 -17.32 9.49
C LEU A 169 35.94 -15.85 9.06
N TRP A 170 36.47 -15.53 7.89
CA TRP A 170 36.54 -14.14 7.45
C TRP A 170 35.13 -13.54 7.23
N PRO A 171 34.80 -12.37 7.80
CA PRO A 171 33.44 -11.83 7.76
C PRO A 171 33.05 -11.34 6.37
N GLY A 172 31.80 -11.61 5.97
CA GLY A 172 31.19 -11.10 4.75
C GLY A 172 30.62 -9.67 4.89
N VAL A 173 30.11 -9.14 3.78
CA VAL A 173 29.52 -7.78 3.70
C VAL A 173 28.21 -7.69 4.51
N ASP A 174 27.53 -8.81 4.68
CA ASP A 174 26.33 -8.98 5.51
C ASP A 174 26.54 -8.58 6.98
N VAL A 175 27.76 -8.74 7.51
CA VAL A 175 28.13 -8.42 8.91
C VAL A 175 28.07 -6.91 9.20
N VAL A 176 28.10 -6.05 8.18
CA VAL A 176 28.09 -4.58 8.34
C VAL A 176 26.81 -4.08 9.04
N TRP A 177 25.63 -4.61 8.68
CA TRP A 177 24.37 -4.16 9.30
C TRP A 177 24.26 -4.58 10.79
N PRO A 178 24.55 -5.83 11.19
CA PRO A 178 24.71 -6.22 12.59
C PRO A 178 25.69 -5.34 13.39
N ILE A 179 26.83 -4.95 12.81
CA ILE A 179 27.79 -4.03 13.48
C ILE A 179 27.13 -2.67 13.76
N ILE A 180 26.44 -2.07 12.77
CA ILE A 180 25.73 -0.79 12.94
C ILE A 180 24.64 -0.92 14.01
N PHE A 181 23.80 -1.96 13.92
CA PHE A 181 22.69 -2.20 14.84
C PHE A 181 23.18 -2.36 16.29
N SER A 182 24.14 -3.25 16.52
CA SER A 182 24.72 -3.47 17.86
C SER A 182 25.49 -2.25 18.37
N SER A 183 26.07 -1.41 17.51
CA SER A 183 26.73 -0.17 17.94
C SER A 183 25.72 0.81 18.54
N VAL A 184 24.50 0.88 17.99
CA VAL A 184 23.40 1.69 18.54
C VAL A 184 22.90 1.13 19.87
N LEU A 185 22.80 -0.20 20.01
CA LEU A 185 22.40 -0.87 21.26
C LEU A 185 23.44 -0.68 22.37
N TRP A 186 24.73 -0.76 22.05
CA TRP A 186 25.81 -0.47 22.99
C TRP A 186 25.86 1.00 23.37
N LEU A 187 25.64 1.94 22.43
CA LEU A 187 25.55 3.37 22.74
C LEU A 187 24.36 3.68 23.67
N LEU A 188 23.22 3.02 23.46
CA LEU A 188 22.05 3.09 24.34
C LEU A 188 22.35 2.52 25.74
N THR A 189 23.04 1.38 25.82
CA THR A 189 23.44 0.74 27.07
C THR A 189 24.43 1.60 27.86
N ILE A 190 25.41 2.20 27.16
CA ILE A 190 26.36 3.17 27.73
C ILE A 190 25.61 4.41 28.24
N ARG A 191 24.64 4.95 27.49
CA ARG A 191 23.80 6.08 27.92
C ARG A 191 23.05 5.79 29.22
N LEU A 192 22.48 4.59 29.34
CA LEU A 192 21.74 4.13 30.53
C LEU A 192 22.65 3.90 31.75
N PHE A 193 23.80 3.23 31.58
CA PHE A 193 24.79 3.09 32.66
C PHE A 193 25.44 4.42 33.07
N SER A 194 25.44 5.42 32.18
CA SER A 194 25.96 6.77 32.42
C SER A 194 24.87 7.78 32.82
N PHE A 195 23.71 7.32 33.32
CA PHE A 195 22.57 8.21 33.64
C PHE A 195 22.94 9.40 34.55
N GLN A 196 23.86 9.21 35.49
CA GLN A 196 24.34 10.22 36.44
C GLN A 196 25.78 10.70 36.17
N CYS A 197 26.26 10.59 34.93
CA CYS A 197 27.61 11.02 34.56
C CYS A 197 27.57 12.00 33.38
N ASP A 198 28.21 13.15 33.53
CA ASP A 198 28.23 14.20 32.49
C ASP A 198 29.13 13.82 31.30
N TYR A 199 30.08 12.91 31.56
CA TYR A 199 31.01 12.33 30.60
C TYR A 199 30.93 10.80 30.63
N VAL A 200 31.36 10.16 29.54
CA VAL A 200 31.40 8.69 29.45
C VAL A 200 32.41 8.12 30.44
N PRO A 201 32.04 7.17 31.32
CA PRO A 201 32.99 6.42 32.11
C PRO A 201 33.63 5.33 31.23
N VAL A 202 34.47 5.74 30.25
CA VAL A 202 35.08 4.86 29.22
C VAL A 202 35.70 3.61 29.84
N LYS A 203 36.41 3.75 30.97
CA LYS A 203 36.99 2.62 31.73
C LYS A 203 35.93 1.60 32.18
N ARG A 204 34.76 2.04 32.64
CA ARG A 204 33.65 1.15 33.04
C ARG A 204 32.99 0.50 31.82
N ALA A 205 32.80 1.23 30.73
CA ALA A 205 32.27 0.67 29.48
C ALA A 205 33.20 -0.43 28.92
N ALA A 206 34.51 -0.20 28.91
CA ALA A 206 35.51 -1.19 28.53
C ALA A 206 35.54 -2.40 29.50
N GLN A 207 35.35 -2.19 30.81
CA GLN A 207 35.23 -3.27 31.79
C GLN A 207 33.99 -4.16 31.55
N VAL A 208 32.83 -3.56 31.25
CA VAL A 208 31.61 -4.32 30.90
C VAL A 208 31.78 -5.07 29.58
N TRP A 209 32.43 -4.46 28.59
CA TRP A 209 32.75 -5.12 27.32
C TRP A 209 33.71 -6.31 27.48
N LEU A 210 34.79 -6.15 28.25
CA LEU A 210 35.72 -7.24 28.55
C LEU A 210 35.03 -8.37 29.35
N PHE A 211 34.18 -8.02 30.31
CA PHE A 211 33.34 -9.00 31.01
C PHE A 211 32.41 -9.75 30.04
N MET A 212 31.77 -9.06 29.09
CA MET A 212 30.93 -9.69 28.07
C MET A 212 31.70 -10.68 27.19
N ILE A 213 32.92 -10.34 26.76
CA ILE A 213 33.78 -11.26 25.99
C ILE A 213 34.07 -12.54 26.80
N VAL A 214 34.51 -12.40 28.06
CA VAL A 214 34.82 -13.55 28.92
C VAL A 214 33.57 -14.37 29.24
N ALA A 215 32.44 -13.73 29.49
CA ALA A 215 31.17 -14.41 29.78
C ALA A 215 30.65 -15.18 28.55
N LYS A 216 30.72 -14.61 27.33
CA LYS A 216 30.32 -15.32 26.09
C LYS A 216 31.18 -16.54 25.77
N ILE A 217 32.42 -16.61 26.27
CA ILE A 217 33.31 -17.78 26.12
C ILE A 217 33.00 -18.86 27.17
N LEU A 218 32.44 -18.49 28.33
CA LEU A 218 32.19 -19.39 29.47
C LEU A 218 30.73 -19.84 29.60
N VAL A 219 29.80 -19.38 28.75
CA VAL A 219 28.40 -19.83 28.73
C VAL A 219 28.17 -20.83 27.60
N TYR A 220 27.66 -22.01 27.95
CA TYR A 220 27.36 -23.08 27.02
C TYR A 220 26.33 -22.65 25.96
N GLY A 221 26.64 -22.91 24.68
CA GLY A 221 25.77 -22.58 23.55
C GLY A 221 25.85 -21.12 23.09
N VAL A 222 26.66 -20.27 23.73
CA VAL A 222 26.92 -18.89 23.29
C VAL A 222 28.25 -18.85 22.53
N SER A 223 28.31 -18.06 21.46
CA SER A 223 29.51 -17.87 20.65
C SER A 223 29.88 -16.40 20.48
N LEU A 224 31.17 -16.14 20.35
CA LEU A 224 31.75 -14.81 20.15
C LEU A 224 31.90 -14.50 18.66
N SER A 225 31.50 -13.30 18.24
CA SER A 225 31.50 -12.85 16.85
C SER A 225 32.27 -11.54 16.64
N TYR A 226 32.57 -11.20 15.39
CA TYR A 226 33.17 -9.89 15.06
C TYR A 226 32.29 -8.71 15.50
N VAL A 227 30.96 -8.90 15.58
CA VAL A 227 30.02 -7.88 16.07
C VAL A 227 30.29 -7.56 17.54
N ASP A 228 30.55 -8.57 18.36
CA ASP A 228 30.87 -8.43 19.80
C ASP A 228 32.20 -7.72 20.07
N LEU A 229 33.13 -7.77 19.11
CA LEU A 229 34.42 -7.11 19.21
C LEU A 229 34.37 -5.66 18.67
N ILE A 230 33.69 -5.44 17.54
CA ILE A 230 33.75 -4.17 16.81
C ILE A 230 32.68 -3.17 17.29
N ALA A 231 31.43 -3.63 17.49
CA ALA A 231 30.33 -2.72 17.81
C ALA A 231 30.48 -1.97 19.15
N PRO A 232 31.01 -2.58 20.24
CA PRO A 232 31.24 -1.88 21.49
C PRO A 232 32.35 -0.82 21.38
N LEU A 233 33.38 -1.08 20.57
CA LEU A 233 34.45 -0.10 20.30
C LEU A 233 33.91 1.13 19.56
N ILE A 234 33.08 0.92 18.53
CA ILE A 234 32.41 2.02 17.80
C ILE A 234 31.51 2.81 18.76
N ALA A 235 30.73 2.14 19.60
CA ALA A 235 29.86 2.79 20.58
C ALA A 235 30.63 3.62 21.62
N ILE A 236 31.74 3.08 22.16
CA ILE A 236 32.62 3.78 23.12
C ILE A 236 33.29 4.98 22.45
N MET A 237 33.79 4.82 21.22
CA MET A 237 34.39 5.90 20.44
C MET A 237 33.39 7.04 20.18
N LEU A 238 32.21 6.72 19.64
CA LEU A 238 31.15 7.70 19.40
C LEU A 238 30.74 8.41 20.69
N ALA A 239 30.51 7.66 21.78
CA ALA A 239 30.15 8.24 23.06
C ALA A 239 31.21 9.24 23.55
N SER A 240 32.51 8.96 23.34
CA SER A 240 33.59 9.82 23.83
C SER A 240 33.62 11.23 23.21
N PHE A 241 32.99 11.42 22.04
CA PHE A 241 32.82 12.72 21.38
C PHE A 241 31.44 13.38 21.62
N LEU A 242 30.55 12.77 22.42
CA LEU A 242 29.14 13.16 22.54
C LEU A 242 28.73 13.49 23.97
N THR A 243 28.01 14.60 24.14
CA THR A 243 27.40 15.00 25.41
C THR A 243 26.15 14.15 25.68
N LEU A 244 26.34 13.00 26.34
CA LEU A 244 25.31 11.97 26.55
C LEU A 244 24.00 12.47 27.19
N GLN A 245 24.04 13.51 28.03
CA GLN A 245 22.84 14.07 28.68
C GLN A 245 22.11 15.16 27.84
N GLY A 246 22.60 15.49 26.64
CA GLY A 246 21.99 16.52 25.81
C GLY A 246 20.59 16.14 25.30
N GLU A 247 19.62 17.05 25.41
CA GLU A 247 18.24 16.84 24.92
C GLU A 247 18.22 16.50 23.40
N SER A 248 19.05 17.19 22.61
CA SER A 248 19.21 16.93 21.17
C SER A 248 19.81 15.55 20.88
N PHE A 249 20.81 15.11 21.67
CA PHE A 249 21.39 13.77 21.53
C PHE A 249 20.38 12.69 21.94
N THR A 250 19.64 12.90 23.03
CA THR A 250 18.61 11.97 23.51
C THR A 250 17.50 11.78 22.48
N LYS A 251 17.05 12.86 21.81
CA LYS A 251 16.11 12.80 20.67
C LYS A 251 16.69 12.05 19.47
N LEU A 252 17.96 12.28 19.14
CA LEU A 252 18.65 11.61 18.03
C LEU A 252 18.78 10.11 18.30
N LEU A 253 19.30 9.73 19.47
CA LEU A 253 19.45 8.33 19.91
C LEU A 253 18.10 7.61 19.91
N LEU A 254 17.06 8.22 20.48
CA LEU A 254 15.70 7.66 20.46
C LEU A 254 15.19 7.43 19.03
N SER A 255 15.44 8.36 18.12
CA SER A 255 15.03 8.26 16.71
C SER A 255 15.79 7.16 15.96
N VAL A 256 17.11 7.06 16.17
CA VAL A 256 17.97 6.05 15.56
C VAL A 256 17.66 4.65 16.09
N VAL A 257 17.42 4.50 17.41
CA VAL A 257 17.00 3.24 18.04
C VAL A 257 15.68 2.74 17.43
N LEU A 258 14.67 3.61 17.29
CA LEU A 258 13.39 3.26 16.68
C LEU A 258 13.51 2.91 15.19
N ALA A 259 14.34 3.63 14.43
CA ALA A 259 14.60 3.33 13.02
C ALA A 259 15.32 1.99 12.84
N CYS A 260 16.34 1.72 13.67
CA CYS A 260 17.09 0.46 13.68
C CYS A 260 16.21 -0.74 14.05
N PHE A 261 15.30 -0.58 15.03
CA PHE A 261 14.32 -1.61 15.40
C PHE A 261 13.33 -1.90 14.26
N LEU A 262 12.85 -0.85 13.59
CA LEU A 262 11.95 -1.00 12.45
C LEU A 262 12.61 -1.79 11.31
N THR A 263 13.84 -1.42 10.91
CA THR A 263 14.52 -2.09 9.79
C THR A 263 14.95 -3.53 10.12
N SER A 264 15.41 -3.82 11.34
CA SER A 264 15.78 -5.19 11.72
C SER A 264 14.58 -6.14 11.85
N SER A 265 13.43 -5.62 12.32
CA SER A 265 12.18 -6.38 12.41
C SER A 265 11.57 -6.74 11.05
N MET A 266 11.94 -6.01 9.99
CA MET A 266 11.35 -6.13 8.64
C MET A 266 12.26 -6.85 7.62
N ALA A 267 13.45 -7.31 8.03
CA ALA A 267 14.42 -7.96 7.15
C ALA A 267 14.30 -9.50 7.16
N SER A 268 13.72 -10.08 6.09
CA SER A 268 13.95 -11.43 5.50
C SER A 268 12.68 -11.98 4.81
N PHE A 269 12.83 -12.92 3.86
CA PHE A 269 11.75 -13.62 3.13
C PHE A 269 11.93 -15.15 3.09
N GLY A 270 10.87 -15.88 2.74
CA GLY A 270 10.77 -17.35 2.64
C GLY A 270 9.33 -17.74 2.25
N ASP A 271 8.93 -19.01 2.44
CA ASP A 271 7.56 -19.50 2.19
C ASP A 271 6.67 -19.60 3.45
N LYS A 272 5.33 -19.52 3.30
CA LYS A 272 4.39 -19.40 4.45
C LYS A 272 3.25 -20.41 4.49
N ASN A 273 3.04 -20.97 5.68
CA ASN A 273 1.74 -21.43 6.17
C ASN A 273 1.24 -20.47 7.27
N ILE A 274 -0.07 -20.21 7.33
CA ILE A 274 -0.69 -19.38 8.37
C ILE A 274 -1.70 -20.22 9.15
N THR A 275 -1.48 -20.37 10.45
CA THR A 275 -2.40 -21.05 11.39
C THR A 275 -3.06 -20.04 12.31
N LEU A 276 -4.22 -20.40 12.89
CA LEU A 276 -4.93 -19.55 13.85
C LEU A 276 -4.17 -19.39 15.19
N GLU A 277 -3.29 -20.33 15.50
CA GLU A 277 -2.47 -20.35 16.72
C GLU A 277 -1.48 -19.18 16.82
N LEU A 278 -1.06 -18.62 15.68
CA LEU A 278 -0.20 -17.42 15.60
C LEU A 278 -0.81 -16.16 16.24
N PHE A 279 -2.12 -16.16 16.53
CA PHE A 279 -2.81 -15.07 17.20
C PHE A 279 -2.85 -15.23 18.73
N ILE A 280 -2.40 -16.37 19.27
CA ILE A 280 -2.24 -16.58 20.71
C ILE A 280 -0.94 -15.90 21.16
N PRO A 281 -0.97 -14.94 22.10
CA PRO A 281 0.26 -14.29 22.57
C PRO A 281 1.23 -15.30 23.19
N PHE A 282 2.52 -15.07 22.99
CA PHE A 282 3.62 -15.95 23.41
C PHE A 282 3.60 -17.33 22.75
N HIS A 283 2.76 -17.59 21.74
CA HIS A 283 2.78 -18.88 21.04
C HIS A 283 4.13 -19.12 20.35
N GLY A 284 4.67 -18.16 19.60
CA GLY A 284 5.99 -18.31 18.97
C GLY A 284 7.13 -18.37 19.99
N TYR A 285 6.94 -17.72 21.14
CA TYR A 285 7.86 -17.81 22.28
C TYR A 285 7.81 -19.17 23.02
N LEU A 286 6.68 -19.88 22.99
CA LEU A 286 6.48 -21.11 23.78
C LEU A 286 6.52 -22.40 22.95
N SER A 287 6.31 -22.34 21.63
CA SER A 287 6.47 -23.49 20.72
C SER A 287 7.89 -23.64 20.16
N GLY A 288 8.71 -22.58 20.21
CA GLY A 288 10.11 -22.58 19.78
C GLY A 288 11.12 -23.00 20.86
N HIS A 289 12.42 -22.88 20.56
CA HIS A 289 13.48 -23.13 21.53
C HIS A 289 13.46 -22.10 22.68
N LEU A 290 13.21 -22.56 23.91
CA LEU A 290 13.05 -21.72 25.11
C LEU A 290 14.22 -20.74 25.36
N ALA A 291 15.45 -21.11 25.01
CA ALA A 291 16.60 -20.20 25.13
C ALA A 291 16.47 -18.98 24.19
N VAL A 292 16.13 -19.19 22.92
CA VAL A 292 15.89 -18.11 21.95
C VAL A 292 14.70 -17.25 22.37
N ALA A 293 13.67 -17.87 22.94
CA ALA A 293 12.51 -17.18 23.48
C ALA A 293 12.87 -16.24 24.66
N VAL A 294 13.62 -16.75 25.65
CA VAL A 294 14.08 -15.96 26.82
C VAL A 294 15.00 -14.82 26.37
N GLN A 295 15.91 -15.06 25.43
CA GLN A 295 16.75 -14.03 24.81
C GLN A 295 15.88 -12.93 24.15
N GLY A 296 14.91 -13.33 23.33
CA GLY A 296 13.99 -12.40 22.67
C GLY A 296 13.16 -11.56 23.64
N VAL A 297 12.63 -12.15 24.70
CA VAL A 297 11.86 -11.42 25.73
C VAL A 297 12.76 -10.43 26.48
N LEU A 298 13.95 -10.84 26.91
CA LEU A 298 14.90 -9.95 27.61
C LEU A 298 15.33 -8.78 26.73
N PHE A 299 15.68 -9.05 25.47
CA PHE A 299 16.08 -8.04 24.50
C PHE A 299 14.97 -7.01 24.22
N LYS A 300 13.74 -7.47 24.00
CA LYS A 300 12.60 -6.57 23.74
C LYS A 300 12.18 -5.79 25.00
N LEU A 301 12.25 -6.41 26.19
CA LEU A 301 12.03 -5.69 27.45
C LEU A 301 13.10 -4.62 27.71
N PHE A 302 14.38 -4.88 27.40
CA PHE A 302 15.42 -3.86 27.38
C PHE A 302 15.02 -2.69 26.46
N LEU A 303 14.77 -2.98 25.19
CA LEU A 303 14.53 -2.00 24.14
C LEU A 303 13.30 -1.13 24.43
N PHE A 304 12.16 -1.75 24.76
CA PHE A 304 10.93 -1.02 25.06
C PHE A 304 11.03 -0.22 26.35
N SER A 305 11.67 -0.76 27.41
CA SER A 305 11.89 -0.02 28.66
C SER A 305 12.83 1.17 28.45
N ALA A 306 13.87 1.02 27.62
CA ALA A 306 14.81 2.10 27.29
C ALA A 306 14.14 3.23 26.49
N VAL A 307 13.33 2.90 25.48
CA VAL A 307 12.52 3.89 24.73
C VAL A 307 11.58 4.66 25.66
N ILE A 308 10.94 3.97 26.60
CA ILE A 308 10.02 4.54 27.59
C ILE A 308 10.77 5.39 28.63
N TRP A 309 12.01 5.02 28.99
CA TRP A 309 12.87 5.78 29.88
C TRP A 309 13.43 7.07 29.22
N LEU A 310 13.97 7.00 28.01
CA LEU A 310 14.45 8.20 27.30
C LEU A 310 13.31 9.19 27.03
N ALA A 311 12.09 8.71 26.78
CA ALA A 311 10.91 9.56 26.69
C ALA A 311 10.54 10.23 28.02
N PHE A 312 10.78 9.57 29.16
CA PHE A 312 10.63 10.19 30.48
C PHE A 312 11.68 11.27 30.73
N GLU A 313 12.95 11.04 30.38
CA GLU A 313 14.01 12.07 30.43
C GLU A 313 13.67 13.31 29.58
N LEU A 314 13.10 13.11 28.39
CA LEU A 314 12.64 14.19 27.51
C LEU A 314 11.37 14.91 28.00
N MET A 315 10.88 14.61 29.21
CA MET A 315 9.62 15.13 29.77
C MET A 315 8.39 14.87 28.88
N TRP A 316 8.44 13.84 28.03
CA TRP A 316 7.33 13.48 27.15
C TRP A 316 6.25 12.71 27.93
N PRO A 317 4.97 12.79 27.52
CA PRO A 317 3.88 12.08 28.18
C PRO A 317 4.01 10.56 27.96
N VAL A 318 4.73 9.89 28.85
CA VAL A 318 5.16 8.47 28.77
C VAL A 318 4.01 7.52 28.39
N LYS A 319 2.79 7.73 28.92
CA LYS A 319 1.60 6.93 28.55
C LYS A 319 1.25 7.03 27.06
N LYS A 320 1.41 8.20 26.43
CA LYS A 320 1.21 8.36 24.98
C LYS A 320 2.34 7.71 24.19
N VAL A 321 3.58 7.79 24.67
CA VAL A 321 4.72 7.15 24.02
C VAL A 321 4.58 5.61 24.05
N ALA A 322 4.16 5.04 25.18
CA ALA A 322 3.85 3.61 25.26
C ALA A 322 2.70 3.18 24.32
N LEU A 323 1.67 4.00 24.16
CA LEU A 323 0.59 3.75 23.20
C LEU A 323 1.05 3.84 21.74
N LEU A 324 1.91 4.81 21.41
CA LEU A 324 2.48 4.95 20.06
C LEU A 324 3.49 3.83 19.75
N LEU A 325 4.32 3.43 20.72
CA LEU A 325 5.21 2.29 20.60
C LEU A 325 4.41 0.98 20.45
N GLY A 326 3.34 0.78 21.22
CA GLY A 326 2.46 -0.38 21.10
C GLY A 326 1.74 -0.44 19.75
N ALA A 327 1.34 0.71 19.20
CA ALA A 327 0.76 0.79 17.85
C ALA A 327 1.80 0.53 16.75
N LEU A 328 3.03 1.03 16.90
CA LEU A 328 4.14 0.76 15.99
C LEU A 328 4.49 -0.73 15.98
N VAL A 329 4.64 -1.32 17.17
CA VAL A 329 4.90 -2.75 17.36
C VAL A 329 3.76 -3.60 16.80
N LEU A 330 2.50 -3.28 17.10
CA LEU A 330 1.34 -3.96 16.47
C LEU A 330 1.37 -3.84 14.93
N THR A 331 1.82 -2.71 14.39
CA THR A 331 1.96 -2.54 12.93
C THR A 331 3.09 -3.40 12.36
N ILE A 332 4.17 -3.62 13.10
CA ILE A 332 5.28 -4.51 12.72
C ILE A 332 4.84 -5.98 12.77
N GLU A 333 4.21 -6.41 13.87
CA GLU A 333 3.67 -7.77 14.03
C GLU A 333 2.62 -8.07 12.94
N LEU A 334 1.72 -7.11 12.65
CA LEU A 334 0.80 -7.21 11.51
C LEU A 334 1.53 -7.21 10.17
N ALA A 335 2.56 -6.39 9.94
CA ALA A 335 3.32 -6.39 8.68
C ALA A 335 4.05 -7.72 8.44
N GLN A 336 4.30 -8.51 9.48
CA GLN A 336 4.78 -9.88 9.37
C GLN A 336 3.69 -10.87 8.89
N LEU A 337 2.43 -10.46 8.64
CA LEU A 337 1.33 -11.26 8.03
C LEU A 337 1.07 -10.97 6.37
N PHE A 338 2.44 -11.33 6.16
CA PHE A 338 3.27 -11.58 4.91
C PHE A 338 4.82 -11.65 4.97
N MET A 339 5.49 -11.68 6.12
CA MET A 339 6.92 -12.04 6.19
C MET A 339 7.03 -13.51 6.61
N PRO A 340 7.44 -14.45 5.74
CA PRO A 340 7.30 -15.87 6.08
C PRO A 340 8.46 -16.41 6.91
N SER A 341 9.66 -15.86 6.74
CA SER A 341 10.81 -16.09 7.61
C SER A 341 10.77 -15.27 8.91
N LYS A 342 9.59 -14.82 9.35
CA LYS A 342 9.35 -14.12 10.62
C LYS A 342 8.15 -14.76 11.31
N THR A 343 8.35 -15.14 12.56
CA THR A 343 7.29 -15.57 13.48
C THR A 343 6.67 -14.32 14.12
N THR A 344 5.48 -13.95 13.65
CA THR A 344 4.63 -12.96 14.35
C THR A 344 4.27 -13.49 15.73
N ASP A 345 4.36 -12.65 16.75
CA ASP A 345 3.83 -12.92 18.09
C ASP A 345 3.30 -11.65 18.76
N PHE A 346 1.98 -11.58 18.92
CA PHE A 346 1.30 -10.44 19.53
C PHE A 346 1.63 -10.21 21.02
N ALA A 347 2.41 -11.10 21.66
CA ALA A 347 3.05 -10.85 22.94
C ALA A 347 3.86 -9.54 22.97
N ASP A 348 4.46 -9.14 21.84
CA ASP A 348 5.26 -7.92 21.78
C ASP A 348 4.50 -6.66 22.21
N VAL A 349 3.21 -6.57 21.87
CA VAL A 349 2.33 -5.48 22.30
C VAL A 349 2.10 -5.52 23.83
N LEU A 350 2.04 -6.73 24.41
CA LEU A 350 1.99 -6.94 25.86
C LEU A 350 3.33 -6.63 26.54
N LEU A 351 4.47 -6.91 25.89
CA LEU A 351 5.80 -6.54 26.37
C LEU A 351 5.98 -5.01 26.42
N VAL A 352 5.44 -4.26 25.45
CA VAL A 352 5.39 -2.79 25.52
C VAL A 352 4.57 -2.31 26.72
N TYR A 353 3.40 -2.91 26.98
CA TYR A 353 2.59 -2.59 28.15
C TYR A 353 3.31 -2.95 29.46
N LEU A 354 3.98 -4.10 29.51
CA LEU A 354 4.76 -4.55 30.67
C LEU A 354 5.94 -3.62 30.93
N ALA A 355 6.72 -3.25 29.90
CA ALA A 355 7.78 -2.26 29.99
C ALA A 355 7.28 -0.90 30.51
N TYR A 356 6.14 -0.41 30.02
CA TYR A 356 5.50 0.80 30.55
C TYR A 356 5.15 0.68 32.04
N ARG A 357 4.56 -0.44 32.45
CA ARG A 357 4.17 -0.67 33.86
C ARG A 357 5.37 -0.90 34.76
N LEU A 358 6.44 -1.54 34.28
CA LEU A 358 7.70 -1.67 35.00
C LEU A 358 8.32 -0.29 35.19
N VAL A 359 8.68 0.42 34.12
CA VAL A 359 9.36 1.73 34.22
C VAL A 359 8.53 2.73 35.04
N ARG A 360 7.21 2.84 34.79
CA ARG A 360 6.39 3.84 35.50
C ARG A 360 6.06 3.45 36.94
N ASN A 361 5.60 2.22 37.21
CA ASN A 361 5.16 1.87 38.57
C ASN A 361 6.36 1.63 39.51
N LEU A 362 7.49 1.14 38.97
CA LEU A 362 8.72 1.01 39.74
C LEU A 362 9.32 2.41 39.95
N GLY A 363 9.45 3.22 38.90
CA GLY A 363 9.92 4.61 39.01
C GLY A 363 9.17 5.44 40.06
N ASP A 364 7.83 5.43 40.01
CA ASP A 364 6.99 6.16 40.99
C ASP A 364 7.18 5.66 42.43
N PHE A 365 7.41 4.36 42.63
CA PHE A 365 7.67 3.78 43.96
C PHE A 365 9.07 4.13 44.49
N LEU A 366 10.09 4.10 43.62
CA LEU A 366 11.47 4.46 43.99
C LEU A 366 11.57 5.97 44.28
N ALA A 367 10.80 6.80 43.58
CA ALA A 367 10.65 8.23 43.87
C ALA A 367 9.95 8.46 45.22
N SER A 368 8.80 7.80 45.48
CA SER A 368 8.04 8.04 46.72
C SER A 368 8.80 7.60 47.99
N HIS A 369 9.70 6.61 47.90
CA HIS A 369 10.59 6.23 49.00
C HIS A 369 11.75 7.23 49.21
N GLN A 370 12.02 8.08 48.23
CA GLN A 370 13.04 9.12 48.29
C GLN A 370 12.43 10.44 48.79
N GLU A 371 11.17 10.74 48.43
CA GLU A 371 10.39 11.89 48.93
C GLU A 371 10.02 11.73 50.42
N ALA A 372 9.74 10.51 50.90
CA ALA A 372 9.45 10.23 52.31
C ALA A 372 10.59 10.53 53.30
N VAL A 373 11.78 10.91 52.80
CA VAL A 373 12.94 11.38 53.59
C VAL A 373 13.17 12.89 53.43
N ALA A 374 12.48 13.54 52.49
CA ALA A 374 12.65 14.94 52.11
C ALA A 374 11.43 15.83 52.37
N ASP A 375 10.26 15.25 52.68
CA ASP A 375 8.99 15.98 52.85
C ASP A 375 8.91 16.73 54.19
N ASN A 376 9.69 17.80 54.27
CA ASN A 376 9.62 18.81 55.32
C ASN A 376 9.87 20.23 54.74
N SER A 377 9.43 20.49 53.51
CA SER A 377 9.33 21.86 52.97
C SER A 377 8.32 22.05 51.82
N VAL A 378 7.24 22.78 52.14
CA VAL A 378 6.44 23.66 51.25
C VAL A 378 5.52 23.01 50.20
N ALA A 379 4.22 23.24 50.38
CA ALA A 379 3.15 22.95 49.42
C ALA A 379 2.79 24.17 48.51
N LEU A 380 1.68 24.06 47.77
CA LEU A 380 1.07 25.02 46.82
C LEU A 380 1.66 24.96 45.38
N ASN A 381 0.92 25.28 44.31
CA ASN A 381 -0.39 25.93 44.25
C ASN A 381 -1.30 25.41 43.11
N THR A 382 -2.62 25.57 43.24
CA THR A 382 -3.62 25.12 42.24
C THR A 382 -3.81 26.14 41.12
N LYS A 383 -4.08 25.66 39.89
CA LYS A 383 -4.28 26.54 38.72
C LYS A 383 -5.75 27.00 38.60
N LYS A 384 -5.96 28.31 38.67
CA LYS A 384 -7.24 28.98 38.36
C LYS A 384 -7.72 28.64 36.95
N GLN A 385 -9.02 28.34 36.83
CA GLN A 385 -9.70 28.16 35.55
C GLN A 385 -10.45 29.46 35.19
N VAL A 386 -10.20 30.00 33.99
CA VAL A 386 -10.85 31.24 33.50
C VAL A 386 -11.82 30.91 32.39
N SER A 387 -13.11 31.11 32.64
CA SER A 387 -14.16 31.15 31.60
C SER A 387 -14.14 32.51 30.89
N LEU A 388 -14.35 32.53 29.57
CA LEU A 388 -14.32 33.76 28.79
C LEU A 388 -15.43 33.75 27.74
N ASN A 389 -16.37 34.69 27.87
CA ASN A 389 -17.52 34.82 26.97
C ASN A 389 -17.09 35.11 25.53
N ILE A 390 -17.83 34.56 24.56
CA ILE A 390 -17.60 34.77 23.13
C ILE A 390 -18.72 35.65 22.60
N ASN A 391 -18.39 36.91 22.32
CA ASN A 391 -19.24 37.82 21.56
C ASN A 391 -18.65 37.96 20.14
N MET A 392 -19.43 37.70 19.10
CA MET A 392 -18.93 37.67 17.72
C MET A 392 -18.85 39.08 17.12
N GLN A 393 -17.65 39.55 16.81
CA GLN A 393 -17.45 40.86 16.20
C GLN A 393 -17.92 40.91 14.73
N PRO A 394 -18.50 42.04 14.28
CA PRO A 394 -19.14 42.18 12.95
C PRO A 394 -18.17 42.07 11.75
N THR A 395 -16.86 42.12 11.98
CA THR A 395 -15.82 41.95 10.95
C THR A 395 -15.86 40.56 10.31
N ARG A 396 -16.11 39.49 11.09
CA ARG A 396 -16.17 38.12 10.56
C ARG A 396 -17.35 37.90 9.62
N LEU A 397 -18.51 38.47 9.92
CA LEU A 397 -19.70 38.33 9.08
C LEU A 397 -19.50 38.98 7.71
N LYS A 398 -18.90 40.19 7.66
CA LYS A 398 -18.55 40.85 6.40
C LYS A 398 -17.56 40.03 5.57
N GLN A 399 -16.55 39.40 6.20
CA GLN A 399 -15.60 38.53 5.50
C GLN A 399 -16.26 37.28 4.91
N ILE A 400 -17.20 36.66 5.63
CA ILE A 400 -17.97 35.51 5.13
C ILE A 400 -18.84 35.90 3.93
N ILE A 401 -19.56 37.03 4.02
CA ILE A 401 -20.41 37.53 2.92
C ILE A 401 -19.58 37.82 1.66
N ILE A 402 -18.42 38.47 1.81
CA ILE A 402 -17.50 38.74 0.67
C ILE A 402 -16.97 37.43 0.08
N PHE A 403 -16.54 36.48 0.90
CA PHE A 403 -16.06 35.17 0.44
C PHE A 403 -17.14 34.41 -0.34
N SER A 404 -18.36 34.33 0.18
CA SER A 404 -19.50 33.69 -0.49
C SER A 404 -19.91 34.41 -1.78
N GLY A 405 -19.86 35.75 -1.81
CA GLY A 405 -20.13 36.52 -3.02
C GLY A 405 -19.10 36.30 -4.13
N VAL A 406 -17.81 36.31 -3.80
CA VAL A 406 -16.73 36.04 -4.77
C VAL A 406 -16.79 34.59 -5.26
N PHE A 407 -17.07 33.61 -4.39
CA PHE A 407 -17.33 32.23 -4.79
C PHE A 407 -18.50 32.12 -5.78
N PHE A 408 -19.63 32.76 -5.48
CA PHE A 408 -20.81 32.71 -6.35
C PHE A 408 -20.58 33.40 -7.71
N LEU A 409 -19.82 34.49 -7.74
CA LEU A 409 -19.39 35.14 -8.98
C LEU A 409 -18.46 34.25 -9.82
N LEU A 410 -17.52 33.53 -9.19
CA LEU A 410 -16.67 32.56 -9.88
C LEU A 410 -17.48 31.38 -10.43
N TYR A 411 -18.44 30.86 -9.67
CA TYR A 411 -19.33 29.79 -10.10
C TYR A 411 -20.23 30.21 -11.27
N LEU A 412 -20.85 31.39 -11.19
CA LEU A 412 -21.62 31.96 -12.29
C LEU A 412 -20.73 32.19 -13.53
N GLY A 413 -19.51 32.71 -13.32
CA GLY A 413 -18.54 32.95 -14.38
C GLY A 413 -18.11 31.68 -15.11
N ILE A 414 -17.79 30.60 -14.39
CA ILE A 414 -17.42 29.30 -14.96
C ILE A 414 -18.60 28.66 -15.72
N ASN A 415 -19.81 28.69 -15.15
CA ASN A 415 -21.00 28.18 -15.85
C ASN A 415 -21.34 29.00 -17.11
N THR A 416 -21.19 30.33 -17.05
CA THR A 416 -21.35 31.18 -18.23
C THR A 416 -20.27 30.87 -19.27
N LEU A 417 -19.03 30.59 -18.84
CA LEU A 417 -17.95 30.16 -19.72
C LEU A 417 -18.33 28.88 -20.47
N PHE A 418 -18.85 27.86 -19.77
CA PHE A 418 -19.29 26.59 -20.37
C PHE A 418 -20.53 26.71 -21.29
N SER A 419 -21.26 27.82 -21.24
CA SER A 419 -22.32 28.10 -22.22
C SER A 419 -21.82 28.64 -23.57
N LEU A 420 -20.52 28.94 -23.70
CA LEU A 420 -19.92 29.45 -24.93
C LEU A 420 -19.44 28.32 -25.85
N SER A 421 -19.94 28.30 -27.09
CA SER A 421 -19.69 27.25 -28.09
C SER A 421 -18.29 27.24 -28.72
N ALA A 422 -17.30 27.88 -28.10
CA ALA A 422 -15.96 28.10 -28.69
C ALA A 422 -14.82 28.02 -27.65
N LEU A 423 -14.98 27.19 -26.60
CA LEU A 423 -13.94 26.93 -25.62
C LEU A 423 -12.85 25.98 -26.14
N PRO A 424 -11.59 26.11 -25.68
CA PRO A 424 -10.58 25.06 -25.81
C PRO A 424 -11.05 23.75 -25.17
N THR A 425 -10.84 22.62 -25.84
CA THR A 425 -11.18 21.27 -25.31
C THR A 425 -10.61 21.04 -23.92
N ASN A 426 -9.37 21.46 -23.69
CA ASN A 426 -8.65 21.33 -22.41
C ASN A 426 -9.35 22.10 -21.25
N VAL A 427 -10.17 23.12 -21.56
CA VAL A 427 -10.99 23.85 -20.57
C VAL A 427 -12.32 23.14 -20.32
N VAL A 428 -12.91 22.53 -21.35
CA VAL A 428 -14.15 21.72 -21.24
C VAL A 428 -13.90 20.46 -20.39
N GLU A 429 -12.76 19.81 -20.59
CA GLU A 429 -12.38 18.56 -19.89
C GLU A 429 -11.76 18.82 -18.49
N LEU A 430 -11.62 20.08 -18.09
CA LEU A 430 -10.98 20.48 -16.82
C LEU A 430 -11.74 19.98 -15.59
N PHE A 431 -13.08 19.93 -15.62
CA PHE A 431 -13.91 19.52 -14.48
C PHE A 431 -14.79 18.31 -14.83
N ARG A 432 -14.72 17.27 -14.00
CA ARG A 432 -15.35 15.96 -14.23
C ARG A 432 -16.87 15.99 -14.44
N HIS A 433 -17.53 17.01 -13.89
CA HIS A 433 -18.98 17.19 -13.97
C HIS A 433 -19.36 18.57 -14.54
N GLN A 434 -18.61 19.06 -15.55
CA GLN A 434 -18.84 20.36 -16.21
C GLN A 434 -18.85 21.55 -15.24
N GLY A 435 -18.03 21.48 -14.18
CA GLY A 435 -17.91 22.54 -13.17
C GLY A 435 -19.03 22.50 -12.12
N SER A 436 -19.25 21.36 -11.48
CA SER A 436 -20.23 21.28 -10.39
C SER A 436 -19.88 22.25 -9.26
N LEU A 437 -20.88 22.65 -8.46
CA LEU A 437 -20.69 23.57 -7.33
C LEU A 437 -19.57 23.11 -6.38
N THR A 438 -19.39 21.79 -6.23
CA THR A 438 -18.34 21.18 -5.42
C THR A 438 -16.96 21.30 -6.07
N ASP A 439 -16.87 21.03 -7.38
CA ASP A 439 -15.62 21.14 -8.14
C ASP A 439 -15.11 22.59 -8.13
N VAL A 440 -16.01 23.54 -8.43
CA VAL A 440 -15.70 24.98 -8.40
C VAL A 440 -15.37 25.47 -6.98
N PHE A 441 -15.97 24.88 -5.94
CA PHE A 441 -15.59 25.20 -4.56
C PHE A 441 -14.15 24.77 -4.25
N PHE A 442 -13.75 23.55 -4.60
CA PHE A 442 -12.36 23.11 -4.42
C PHE A 442 -11.39 23.91 -5.31
N PHE A 443 -11.79 24.30 -6.53
CA PHE A 443 -11.02 25.18 -7.41
C PHE A 443 -10.84 26.58 -6.80
N PHE A 444 -11.87 27.14 -6.16
CA PHE A 444 -11.79 28.41 -5.44
C PHE A 444 -10.82 28.35 -4.24
N ILE A 445 -10.86 27.24 -3.48
CA ILE A 445 -9.91 26.99 -2.39
C ILE A 445 -8.47 26.86 -2.93
N PHE A 446 -8.27 26.16 -4.06
CA PHE A 446 -6.99 26.08 -4.77
C PHE A 446 -6.48 27.49 -5.14
N LEU A 447 -7.30 28.30 -5.81
CA LEU A 447 -6.93 29.67 -6.22
C LEU A 447 -6.55 30.54 -5.02
N ILE A 448 -7.27 30.45 -3.90
CA ILE A 448 -6.93 31.19 -2.67
C ILE A 448 -5.60 30.73 -2.08
N ILE A 449 -5.36 29.41 -1.97
CA ILE A 449 -4.09 28.88 -1.42
C ILE A 449 -2.92 29.28 -2.33
N PHE A 450 -3.08 29.12 -3.66
CA PHE A 450 -2.09 29.51 -4.66
C PHE A 450 -1.75 31.00 -4.55
N ALA A 451 -2.76 31.88 -4.61
CA ALA A 451 -2.62 33.34 -4.57
C ALA A 451 -2.01 33.87 -3.26
N THR A 452 -2.34 33.26 -2.12
CA THR A 452 -1.90 33.72 -0.80
C THR A 452 -0.61 33.08 -0.30
N SER A 453 -0.18 31.96 -0.89
CA SER A 453 0.97 31.14 -0.45
C SER A 453 2.22 31.95 -0.13
N SER A 454 2.79 32.69 -1.09
CA SER A 454 4.01 33.48 -0.90
C SER A 454 3.85 34.60 0.13
N ALA A 455 2.66 35.21 0.22
CA ALA A 455 2.36 36.24 1.21
C ALA A 455 2.23 35.66 2.64
N LEU A 456 1.69 34.45 2.77
CA LEU A 456 1.62 33.72 4.05
C LEU A 456 3.01 33.35 4.57
N ILE A 457 3.90 32.84 3.70
CA ILE A 457 5.30 32.53 4.07
C ILE A 457 6.01 33.80 4.53
N VAL A 458 5.96 34.87 3.74
CA VAL A 458 6.62 36.15 4.08
C VAL A 458 6.10 36.70 5.41
N ARG A 459 4.78 36.72 5.62
CA ARG A 459 4.18 37.15 6.89
C ARG A 459 4.74 36.37 8.08
N TYR A 460 4.67 35.04 8.04
CA TYR A 460 5.18 34.18 9.12
C TYR A 460 6.69 34.37 9.36
N LEU A 461 7.49 34.45 8.30
CA LEU A 461 8.94 34.67 8.42
C LEU A 461 9.31 36.08 8.93
N THR A 462 8.42 37.06 8.81
CA THR A 462 8.58 38.41 9.42
C THR A 462 8.04 38.52 10.86
N GLU A 463 7.36 37.49 11.37
CA GLU A 463 6.86 37.42 12.76
C GLU A 463 7.82 36.65 13.71
N ILE A 464 9.02 36.23 13.24
CA ILE A 464 10.02 35.46 14.01
C ILE A 464 11.42 36.10 13.99
N ASP A 465 12.14 36.04 15.12
CA ASP A 465 13.44 36.72 15.28
C ASP A 465 14.58 36.10 14.44
N THR A 466 14.56 34.79 14.23
CA THR A 466 15.60 34.07 13.46
C THR A 466 15.00 33.03 12.52
N VAL A 467 15.20 33.25 11.22
CA VAL A 467 14.74 32.32 10.17
C VAL A 467 15.65 31.10 10.11
N LYS A 468 15.07 29.90 10.24
CA LYS A 468 15.74 28.60 10.03
C LYS A 468 15.37 28.03 8.66
N VAL A 469 16.34 27.44 7.98
CA VAL A 469 16.17 26.83 6.65
C VAL A 469 15.06 25.78 6.64
N SER A 470 15.00 24.91 7.65
CA SER A 470 13.96 23.88 7.77
C SER A 470 12.55 24.46 7.88
N GLN A 471 12.37 25.61 8.55
CA GLN A 471 11.06 26.28 8.62
C GLN A 471 10.63 26.82 7.26
N MET A 472 11.55 27.39 6.48
CA MET A 472 11.25 27.83 5.10
C MET A 472 10.80 26.66 4.24
N LEU A 473 11.59 25.58 4.20
CA LEU A 473 11.29 24.39 3.39
C LEU A 473 9.93 23.78 3.76
N ILE A 474 9.65 23.61 5.06
CA ILE A 474 8.37 23.07 5.54
C ILE A 474 7.19 23.96 5.10
N LEU A 475 7.33 25.30 5.18
CA LEU A 475 6.26 26.23 4.78
C LEU A 475 5.98 26.20 3.27
N HIS A 476 7.02 26.17 2.43
CA HIS A 476 6.87 26.01 0.98
C HIS A 476 6.17 24.69 0.66
N PHE A 477 6.72 23.55 1.11
CA PHE A 477 6.18 22.24 0.77
C PHE A 477 4.77 21.99 1.33
N ALA A 478 4.46 22.44 2.56
CA ALA A 478 3.13 22.26 3.14
C ALA A 478 2.04 23.08 2.43
N LEU A 479 2.31 24.33 2.07
CA LEU A 479 1.35 25.17 1.33
C LEU A 479 1.13 24.65 -0.10
N LEU A 480 2.19 24.21 -0.77
CA LEU A 480 2.10 23.63 -2.11
C LEU A 480 1.42 22.25 -2.12
N PHE A 481 1.58 21.44 -1.08
CA PHE A 481 0.81 20.20 -0.91
C PHE A 481 -0.68 20.49 -0.68
N CYS A 482 -1.03 21.47 0.15
CA CYS A 482 -2.43 21.89 0.32
C CYS A 482 -3.03 22.45 -0.98
N CYS A 483 -2.22 23.14 -1.78
CA CYS A 483 -2.58 23.62 -3.11
C CYS A 483 -2.89 22.45 -4.07
N PHE A 484 -2.03 21.42 -4.10
CA PHE A 484 -2.26 20.19 -4.87
C PHE A 484 -3.55 19.46 -4.46
N VAL A 485 -3.75 19.27 -3.14
CA VAL A 485 -4.95 18.60 -2.61
C VAL A 485 -6.20 19.34 -3.08
N ALA A 486 -6.25 20.67 -2.95
CA ALA A 486 -7.39 21.47 -3.39
C ALA A 486 -7.63 21.39 -4.91
N LEU A 487 -6.57 21.39 -5.73
CA LEU A 487 -6.68 21.22 -7.18
C LEU A 487 -7.23 19.83 -7.55
N SER A 488 -6.67 18.77 -6.95
CA SER A 488 -7.02 17.37 -7.26
C SER A 488 -8.46 16.97 -6.90
N LEU A 489 -9.08 17.71 -5.96
CA LEU A 489 -10.49 17.55 -5.58
C LEU A 489 -11.46 18.32 -6.49
N ALA A 490 -10.93 19.19 -7.37
CA ALA A 490 -11.68 19.94 -8.36
C ALA A 490 -11.59 19.32 -9.76
N VAL A 491 -10.38 19.20 -10.31
CA VAL A 491 -10.17 18.88 -11.74
C VAL A 491 -10.30 17.39 -12.06
N THR A 492 -10.25 17.02 -13.33
CA THR A 492 -10.13 15.62 -13.80
C THR A 492 -8.73 15.04 -13.52
N PHE A 493 -8.58 13.71 -13.54
CA PHE A 493 -7.24 13.09 -13.41
C PHE A 493 -6.39 13.37 -14.65
N GLU A 494 -7.06 13.32 -15.79
CA GLU A 494 -6.61 13.64 -17.13
C GLU A 494 -5.97 15.04 -17.15
N SER A 495 -6.65 16.08 -16.65
CA SER A 495 -6.05 17.42 -16.54
C SER A 495 -4.89 17.54 -15.54
N ILE A 496 -4.78 16.68 -14.52
CA ILE A 496 -3.57 16.64 -13.68
C ILE A 496 -2.42 16.03 -14.48
N GLU A 497 -2.69 14.95 -15.20
CA GLU A 497 -1.73 14.25 -16.07
C GLU A 497 -1.27 15.13 -17.24
N ASP A 498 -2.11 16.03 -17.77
CA ASP A 498 -1.68 17.05 -18.74
C ASP A 498 -0.76 18.12 -18.13
N ILE A 499 -0.90 18.44 -16.84
CA ILE A 499 -0.11 19.47 -16.14
C ILE A 499 1.23 18.92 -15.63
N VAL A 500 1.29 17.69 -15.14
CA VAL A 500 2.49 17.09 -14.52
C VAL A 500 3.02 15.84 -15.23
N GLY A 501 2.37 15.42 -16.30
CA GLY A 501 2.69 14.24 -17.10
C GLY A 501 2.40 12.90 -16.42
N SER A 502 2.48 11.84 -17.22
CA SER A 502 2.12 10.48 -16.80
C SER A 502 2.97 9.92 -15.66
N ALA A 503 2.32 9.21 -14.74
CA ALA A 503 2.94 8.63 -13.54
C ALA A 503 3.66 7.32 -13.88
N LYS A 504 4.95 7.22 -13.54
CA LYS A 504 5.81 6.07 -13.87
C LYS A 504 5.90 5.07 -12.70
N LEU A 505 5.70 5.51 -11.46
CA LEU A 505 5.69 4.64 -10.28
C LEU A 505 4.55 3.60 -10.29
N PRO A 506 3.30 3.92 -10.69
CA PRO A 506 2.24 2.92 -10.85
C PRO A 506 2.58 1.87 -11.93
N GLN A 507 3.13 2.32 -13.06
CA GLN A 507 3.55 1.43 -14.15
C GLN A 507 4.63 0.44 -13.67
N LEU A 508 5.58 0.91 -12.85
CA LEU A 508 6.61 0.08 -12.23
C LEU A 508 6.01 -0.92 -11.23
N LEU A 509 5.01 -0.53 -10.43
CA LEU A 509 4.29 -1.45 -9.55
C LEU A 509 3.56 -2.55 -10.32
N TYR A 510 2.82 -2.22 -11.38
CA TYR A 510 2.18 -3.22 -12.25
C TYR A 510 3.22 -4.12 -12.94
N LYS A 511 4.33 -3.56 -13.42
CA LYS A 511 5.44 -4.34 -14.03
C LYS A 511 6.05 -5.37 -13.09
N HIS A 512 6.14 -5.07 -11.79
CA HIS A 512 6.72 -5.97 -10.79
C HIS A 512 5.68 -6.77 -9.99
N GLN A 513 4.40 -6.79 -10.39
CA GLN A 513 3.31 -7.46 -9.66
C GLN A 513 3.54 -8.96 -9.40
N THR A 514 4.29 -9.65 -10.26
CA THR A 514 4.64 -11.07 -10.11
C THR A 514 5.78 -11.30 -9.11
N SER A 515 6.61 -10.28 -8.80
CA SER A 515 7.77 -10.45 -7.92
C SER A 515 7.41 -10.63 -6.44
N GLU A 516 8.35 -11.24 -5.71
CA GLU A 516 8.19 -11.64 -4.30
C GLU A 516 8.98 -10.73 -3.33
N HIS A 517 9.60 -9.67 -3.85
CA HIS A 517 10.28 -8.68 -3.03
C HIS A 517 9.31 -7.93 -2.11
N PHE A 518 9.79 -7.54 -0.92
CA PHE A 518 8.98 -6.95 0.16
C PHE A 518 7.94 -5.93 -0.29
N GLY A 519 8.36 -4.94 -1.10
CA GLY A 519 7.48 -3.89 -1.58
C GLY A 519 6.29 -4.45 -2.35
N MET A 520 6.49 -5.46 -3.19
CA MET A 520 5.41 -6.06 -3.99
C MET A 520 4.54 -7.02 -3.17
N VAL A 521 5.05 -7.58 -2.08
CA VAL A 521 4.24 -8.31 -1.09
C VAL A 521 3.33 -7.34 -0.32
N LEU A 522 3.85 -6.20 0.18
CA LEU A 522 3.02 -5.13 0.75
C LEU A 522 1.96 -4.61 -0.24
N VAL A 523 2.34 -4.45 -1.50
CA VAL A 523 1.44 -4.03 -2.58
C VAL A 523 0.31 -5.04 -2.81
N LYS A 524 0.58 -6.35 -2.70
CA LYS A 524 -0.47 -7.39 -2.72
C LYS A 524 -1.41 -7.27 -1.51
N VAL A 525 -0.87 -7.06 -0.30
CA VAL A 525 -1.64 -6.99 0.97
C VAL A 525 -2.66 -5.85 1.01
N PHE A 526 -2.27 -4.63 0.62
CA PHE A 526 -3.18 -3.46 0.62
C PHE A 526 -3.99 -3.29 -0.68
N SER A 527 -3.96 -4.29 -1.57
CA SER A 527 -4.35 -4.27 -2.98
C SER A 527 -3.42 -3.44 -3.88
N LEU A 528 -2.98 -4.09 -4.97
CA LEU A 528 -2.11 -3.52 -6.00
C LEU A 528 -2.72 -2.25 -6.60
N THR A 529 -4.02 -2.27 -6.88
CA THR A 529 -4.76 -1.11 -7.42
C THR A 529 -4.72 0.07 -6.46
N ASN A 530 -4.91 -0.16 -5.14
CA ASN A 530 -4.90 0.91 -4.15
C ASN A 530 -3.52 1.54 -3.97
N ILE A 531 -2.45 0.72 -3.92
CA ILE A 531 -1.09 1.26 -3.81
C ILE A 531 -0.62 1.88 -5.13
N ALA A 532 -1.03 1.37 -6.30
CA ALA A 532 -0.80 2.04 -7.58
C ALA A 532 -1.50 3.41 -7.66
N ILE A 533 -2.73 3.53 -7.12
CA ILE A 533 -3.45 4.80 -6.98
C ILE A 533 -2.72 5.76 -6.02
N ALA A 534 -2.31 5.28 -4.84
CA ALA A 534 -1.58 6.09 -3.86
C ALA A 534 -0.20 6.54 -4.39
N ALA A 535 0.51 5.66 -5.09
CA ALA A 535 1.76 5.96 -5.78
C ALA A 535 1.59 7.04 -6.86
N ARG A 536 0.54 6.94 -7.68
CA ARG A 536 0.18 7.97 -8.68
C ARG A 536 -0.07 9.32 -8.02
N TYR A 537 -0.86 9.34 -6.95
CA TYR A 537 -1.19 10.57 -6.23
C TYR A 537 0.04 11.22 -5.57
N LEU A 538 0.94 10.42 -4.99
CA LEU A 538 2.20 10.90 -4.43
C LEU A 538 3.12 11.45 -5.52
N GLU A 539 3.31 10.74 -6.63
CA GLU A 539 4.14 11.18 -7.76
C GLU A 539 3.61 12.48 -8.40
N PHE A 540 2.29 12.56 -8.64
CA PHE A 540 1.64 13.79 -9.11
C PHE A 540 1.81 14.94 -8.12
N SER A 541 1.65 14.69 -6.81
CA SER A 541 1.83 15.74 -5.79
C SER A 541 3.27 16.29 -5.80
N PHE A 542 4.26 15.42 -5.94
CA PHE A 542 5.68 15.77 -5.97
C PHE A 542 6.01 16.62 -7.21
N ARG A 543 5.61 16.17 -8.40
CA ARG A 543 5.84 16.92 -9.65
C ARG A 543 5.12 18.28 -9.64
N PHE A 544 3.86 18.32 -9.19
CA PHE A 544 3.10 19.58 -9.07
C PHE A 544 3.77 20.59 -8.13
N ILE A 545 4.23 20.12 -6.97
CA ILE A 545 4.94 20.95 -5.98
C ILE A 545 6.17 21.61 -6.62
N PHE A 546 6.98 20.87 -7.37
CA PHE A 546 8.16 21.44 -8.03
C PHE A 546 7.81 22.34 -9.22
N LEU A 547 6.77 22.02 -10.01
CA LEU A 547 6.26 22.90 -11.06
C LEU A 547 5.83 24.27 -10.51
N VAL A 548 5.04 24.28 -9.42
CA VAL A 548 4.59 25.54 -8.80
C VAL A 548 5.71 26.25 -8.04
N THR A 549 6.74 25.53 -7.56
CA THR A 549 7.94 26.15 -6.94
C THR A 549 8.60 27.17 -7.87
N LEU A 550 8.56 26.96 -9.20
CA LEU A 550 9.14 27.86 -10.21
C LEU A 550 8.51 29.27 -10.25
N ILE A 551 7.28 29.46 -9.75
CA ILE A 551 6.65 30.78 -9.61
C ILE A 551 6.49 31.21 -8.16
N GLN A 552 6.17 30.27 -7.27
CA GLN A 552 5.85 30.56 -5.87
C GLN A 552 7.09 30.96 -5.05
N THR A 553 8.25 30.35 -5.34
CA THR A 553 9.51 30.66 -4.64
C THR A 553 10.13 31.99 -5.08
N PRO A 554 10.27 32.34 -6.38
CA PRO A 554 10.68 33.68 -6.79
C PRO A 554 9.77 34.78 -6.22
N LEU A 555 8.45 34.60 -6.26
CA LEU A 555 7.50 35.56 -5.68
C LEU A 555 7.71 35.74 -4.17
N THR A 556 7.96 34.64 -3.45
CA THR A 556 8.29 34.68 -2.01
C THR A 556 9.59 35.44 -1.77
N LEU A 557 10.62 35.18 -2.56
CA LEU A 557 11.93 35.83 -2.45
C LEU A 557 11.84 37.35 -2.65
N TRP A 558 11.20 37.80 -3.73
CA TRP A 558 11.07 39.23 -4.04
C TRP A 558 10.25 39.99 -2.99
N LEU A 559 9.13 39.41 -2.54
CA LEU A 559 8.37 39.95 -1.41
C LEU A 559 9.25 40.04 -0.16
N LEU A 560 9.94 38.97 0.23
CA LEU A 560 10.78 38.92 1.43
C LEU A 560 11.93 39.95 1.40
N ILE A 561 12.61 40.11 0.25
CA ILE A 561 13.65 41.10 0.06
C ILE A 561 13.10 42.53 0.22
N SER A 562 11.88 42.80 -0.28
CA SER A 562 11.23 44.12 -0.18
C SER A 562 10.84 44.53 1.25
N HIS A 563 10.70 43.57 2.18
CA HIS A 563 10.42 43.89 3.58
C HIS A 563 11.65 44.47 4.29
N SER A 564 11.51 45.67 4.86
CA SER A 564 12.59 46.41 5.53
C SER A 564 13.04 45.84 6.88
N LYS A 565 12.17 45.09 7.58
CA LYS A 565 12.40 44.60 8.96
C LYS A 565 13.34 43.40 9.08
N LEU A 566 13.72 42.75 7.99
CA LEU A 566 14.52 41.52 8.03
C LEU A 566 16.03 41.81 8.00
N SER A 567 16.77 41.18 8.92
CA SER A 567 18.22 41.29 9.01
C SER A 567 18.93 40.73 7.75
N ALA A 568 20.10 41.29 7.43
CA ALA A 568 20.86 40.92 6.23
C ALA A 568 21.18 39.40 6.18
N ALA A 569 21.50 38.79 7.32
CA ALA A 569 21.73 37.35 7.42
C ALA A 569 20.48 36.51 7.10
N SER A 570 19.28 36.97 7.49
CA SER A 570 18.02 36.30 7.14
C SER A 570 17.67 36.47 5.66
N LYS A 571 17.95 37.65 5.07
CA LYS A 571 17.78 37.88 3.62
C LYS A 571 18.74 36.99 2.80
N LEU A 572 20.02 36.92 3.18
CA LEU A 572 21.00 36.05 2.52
C LEU A 572 20.60 34.57 2.56
N LYS A 573 20.22 34.06 3.73
CA LYS A 573 19.69 32.68 3.89
C LYS A 573 18.51 32.42 2.95
N ALA A 574 17.57 33.35 2.88
CA ALA A 574 16.39 33.20 2.04
C ALA A 574 16.73 33.19 0.54
N THR A 575 17.67 34.04 0.09
CA THR A 575 18.18 34.01 -1.29
C THR A 575 18.82 32.67 -1.62
N CYS A 576 19.71 32.16 -0.77
CA CYS A 576 20.37 30.87 -0.99
C CYS A 576 19.37 29.69 -1.04
N VAL A 577 18.42 29.64 -0.11
CA VAL A 577 17.37 28.59 -0.08
C VAL A 577 16.46 28.69 -1.30
N SER A 578 16.05 29.90 -1.68
CA SER A 578 15.18 30.10 -2.84
C SER A 578 15.87 29.71 -4.15
N PHE A 579 17.15 30.07 -4.32
CA PHE A 579 17.92 29.72 -5.51
C PHE A 579 18.14 28.20 -5.62
N ALA A 580 18.46 27.53 -4.50
CA ALA A 580 18.56 26.07 -4.45
C ALA A 580 17.22 25.37 -4.76
N LEU A 581 16.09 25.90 -4.26
CA LEU A 581 14.76 25.39 -4.59
C LEU A 581 14.39 25.58 -6.07
N ILE A 582 14.77 26.71 -6.70
CA ILE A 582 14.53 26.97 -8.11
C ILE A 582 15.35 26.03 -8.99
N ILE A 583 16.63 25.79 -8.65
CA ILE A 583 17.48 24.80 -9.35
C ILE A 583 16.91 23.39 -9.20
N LEU A 584 16.53 22.99 -7.99
CA LEU A 584 15.94 21.68 -7.75
C LEU A 584 14.61 21.50 -8.51
N ALA A 585 13.78 22.54 -8.54
CA ALA A 585 12.55 22.56 -9.32
C ALA A 585 12.81 22.44 -10.83
N TYR A 586 13.78 23.17 -11.37
CA TYR A 586 14.18 23.04 -12.77
C TYR A 586 14.60 21.61 -13.12
N LEU A 587 15.47 20.99 -12.30
CA LEU A 587 15.93 19.62 -12.50
C LEU A 587 14.78 18.60 -12.40
N VAL A 588 13.90 18.74 -11.40
CA VAL A 588 12.74 17.85 -11.25
C VAL A 588 11.77 17.99 -12.42
N VAL A 589 11.42 19.21 -12.83
CA VAL A 589 10.38 19.47 -13.85
C VAL A 589 10.87 19.19 -15.27
N PHE A 590 12.12 19.52 -15.61
CA PHE A 590 12.61 19.47 -16.99
C PHE A 590 13.68 18.40 -17.26
N THR A 591 14.36 17.88 -16.23
CA THR A 591 15.42 16.86 -16.41
C THR A 591 14.98 15.47 -15.97
N PHE A 592 14.22 15.35 -14.87
CA PHE A 592 13.75 14.06 -14.35
C PHE A 592 12.31 13.75 -14.76
N ALA A 593 11.40 14.73 -14.76
CA ALA A 593 10.04 14.60 -15.28
C ALA A 593 9.97 14.86 -16.80
N VAL A 594 10.66 14.03 -17.60
CA VAL A 594 10.40 13.99 -19.05
C VAL A 594 8.97 13.50 -19.27
N THR A 595 8.14 14.39 -19.83
CA THR A 595 6.69 14.24 -19.97
C THR A 595 6.23 14.86 -21.28
N ASP A 596 5.62 14.05 -22.15
CA ASP A 596 5.34 14.35 -23.55
C ASP A 596 4.83 15.78 -23.76
N ASN A 597 3.69 16.14 -23.17
CA ASN A 597 3.11 17.48 -23.29
C ASN A 597 4.07 18.61 -22.87
N LEU A 598 4.71 18.52 -21.70
CA LEU A 598 5.47 19.64 -21.14
C LEU A 598 6.84 19.82 -21.81
N THR A 599 7.44 18.74 -22.32
CA THR A 599 8.68 18.80 -23.11
C THR A 599 8.46 19.03 -24.60
N GLU A 600 7.28 18.71 -25.17
CA GLU A 600 6.91 19.08 -26.54
C GLU A 600 6.48 20.55 -26.66
N LEU A 601 5.89 21.13 -25.61
CA LEU A 601 5.42 22.52 -25.63
C LEU A 601 6.52 23.55 -25.36
N ILE A 602 7.59 23.20 -24.63
CA ILE A 602 8.59 24.17 -24.12
C ILE A 602 9.96 23.95 -24.80
N ALA A 603 10.20 24.72 -25.85
CA ALA A 603 11.46 24.78 -26.60
C ALA A 603 12.67 25.20 -25.73
N SER A 604 12.46 26.09 -24.75
CA SER A 604 13.53 26.59 -23.88
C SER A 604 13.13 26.64 -22.40
N PRO A 605 13.35 25.54 -21.64
CA PRO A 605 13.11 25.48 -20.20
C PRO A 605 13.83 26.57 -19.39
N LEU A 606 15.02 27.00 -19.81
CA LEU A 606 15.76 28.07 -19.14
C LEU A 606 15.08 29.43 -19.33
N LEU A 607 14.66 29.75 -20.56
CA LEU A 607 13.92 31.00 -20.82
C LEU A 607 12.53 30.98 -20.17
N PHE A 608 11.88 29.81 -20.04
CA PHE A 608 10.64 29.66 -19.29
C PHE A 608 10.80 30.10 -17.82
N VAL A 609 11.84 29.61 -17.13
CA VAL A 609 12.10 30.01 -15.74
C VAL A 609 12.47 31.49 -15.63
N VAL A 610 13.24 32.05 -16.57
CA VAL A 610 13.55 33.48 -16.62
C VAL A 610 12.27 34.32 -16.81
N ALA A 611 11.36 33.91 -17.69
CA ALA A 611 10.07 34.57 -17.91
C ALA A 611 9.21 34.57 -16.63
N LEU A 612 9.14 33.45 -15.91
CA LEU A 612 8.46 33.36 -14.61
C LEU A 612 9.11 34.25 -13.55
N MET A 613 10.44 34.31 -13.48
CA MET A 613 11.13 35.20 -12.56
C MET A 613 10.79 36.68 -12.84
N LEU A 614 10.83 37.12 -14.10
CA LEU A 614 10.45 38.48 -14.50
C LEU A 614 8.98 38.80 -14.18
N LEU A 615 8.07 37.84 -14.41
CA LEU A 615 6.65 37.94 -14.05
C LEU A 615 6.46 38.22 -12.55
N THR A 616 7.21 37.53 -11.69
CA THR A 616 7.16 37.76 -10.23
C THR A 616 7.74 39.11 -9.81
N VAL A 617 8.79 39.62 -10.48
CA VAL A 617 9.31 40.98 -10.24
C VAL A 617 8.25 42.04 -10.56
N SER A 618 7.60 41.96 -11.73
CA SER A 618 6.52 42.87 -12.13
C SER A 618 5.33 42.83 -11.15
N THR A 619 5.00 41.63 -10.66
CA THR A 619 3.94 41.41 -9.65
C THR A 619 4.28 42.11 -8.32
N VAL A 620 5.51 41.96 -7.80
CA VAL A 620 5.92 42.61 -6.54
C VAL A 620 6.05 44.13 -6.69
N TYR A 621 6.55 44.62 -7.82
CA TYR A 621 6.57 46.07 -8.11
C TYR A 621 5.14 46.65 -8.05
N SER A 622 4.18 45.96 -8.63
CA SER A 622 2.77 46.37 -8.66
C SER A 622 2.14 46.41 -7.25
N ILE A 623 2.44 45.42 -6.40
CA ILE A 623 2.06 45.43 -4.97
C ILE A 623 2.67 46.64 -4.25
N ILE A 624 3.93 46.97 -4.51
CA ILE A 624 4.62 48.13 -3.92
C ILE A 624 3.97 49.46 -4.35
N GLN A 625 3.53 49.60 -5.62
CA GLN A 625 2.86 50.82 -6.07
C GLN A 625 1.45 50.97 -5.52
N ILE A 626 0.68 49.88 -5.39
CA ILE A 626 -0.63 49.92 -4.69
C ILE A 626 -0.44 50.34 -3.22
N LYS A 627 0.61 49.86 -2.54
CA LYS A 627 0.96 50.31 -1.17
C LYS A 627 1.36 51.79 -1.07
N LYS A 628 1.80 52.40 -2.17
CA LYS A 628 2.05 53.85 -2.27
C LYS A 628 0.81 54.64 -2.72
N GLY A 629 -0.35 53.99 -2.86
CA GLY A 629 -1.61 54.59 -3.31
C GLY A 629 -1.82 54.60 -4.84
N SER A 630 -0.85 54.12 -5.62
CA SER A 630 -0.84 54.25 -7.09
C SER A 630 -1.36 52.97 -7.78
N VAL A 631 -2.68 52.74 -7.68
CA VAL A 631 -3.34 51.59 -8.34
C VAL A 631 -3.25 51.67 -9.86
N ILE A 632 -3.37 52.86 -10.44
CA ILE A 632 -3.28 53.09 -11.88
C ILE A 632 -1.91 52.67 -12.42
N GLN A 633 -0.82 52.96 -11.70
CA GLN A 633 0.53 52.56 -12.10
C GLN A 633 0.73 51.05 -12.03
N ALA A 634 0.11 50.35 -11.08
CA ALA A 634 0.12 48.88 -11.04
C ALA A 634 -0.66 48.25 -12.23
N ILE A 635 -1.80 48.83 -12.61
CA ILE A 635 -2.52 48.42 -13.84
C ILE A 635 -1.63 48.64 -15.07
N ILE A 636 -1.03 49.83 -15.23
CA ILE A 636 -0.14 50.13 -16.37
C ILE A 636 1.04 49.15 -16.44
N VAL A 637 1.71 48.86 -15.32
CA VAL A 637 2.86 47.94 -15.29
C VAL A 637 2.46 46.50 -15.58
N THR A 638 1.33 46.02 -15.06
CA THR A 638 0.84 44.65 -15.37
C THR A 638 0.40 44.53 -16.83
N CYS A 639 -0.32 45.51 -17.39
CA CYS A 639 -0.69 45.54 -18.81
C CYS A 639 0.53 45.57 -19.74
N LEU A 640 1.51 46.46 -19.47
CA LEU A 640 2.74 46.55 -20.26
C LEU A 640 3.55 45.26 -20.19
N PHE A 641 3.73 44.69 -19.00
CA PHE A 641 4.48 43.45 -18.83
C PHE A 641 3.77 42.26 -19.50
N ALA A 642 2.45 42.16 -19.39
CA ALA A 642 1.66 41.13 -20.05
C ALA A 642 1.82 41.17 -21.58
N GLY A 643 1.70 42.36 -22.20
CA GLY A 643 1.93 42.53 -23.64
C GLY A 643 3.37 42.22 -24.07
N LEU A 644 4.37 42.69 -23.32
CA LEU A 644 5.78 42.41 -23.61
C LEU A 644 6.14 40.92 -23.44
N SER A 645 5.47 40.20 -22.55
CA SER A 645 5.73 38.77 -22.30
C SER A 645 5.51 37.88 -23.53
N TRP A 646 4.66 38.31 -24.47
CA TRP A 646 4.41 37.60 -25.74
C TRP A 646 5.69 37.42 -26.56
N PHE A 647 6.49 38.48 -26.69
CA PHE A 647 7.74 38.44 -27.47
C PHE A 647 8.79 37.51 -26.85
N LEU A 648 8.81 37.39 -25.52
CA LEU A 648 9.65 36.41 -24.83
C LEU A 648 9.08 34.99 -24.99
N ALA A 649 7.76 34.82 -24.90
CA ALA A 649 7.11 33.52 -25.01
C ALA A 649 7.41 32.81 -26.35
N GLN A 650 7.55 33.56 -27.46
CA GLN A 650 7.91 33.02 -28.78
C GLN A 650 9.30 32.34 -28.82
N TYR A 651 10.18 32.57 -27.84
CA TYR A 651 11.47 31.87 -27.69
C TYR A 651 11.45 30.82 -26.56
N VAL A 652 10.33 30.70 -25.86
CA VAL A 652 10.13 29.79 -24.72
C VAL A 652 9.38 28.53 -25.14
N PHE A 653 8.36 28.69 -25.97
CA PHE A 653 7.45 27.63 -26.40
C PHE A 653 7.72 27.19 -27.84
N GLU A 654 7.37 25.95 -28.16
CA GLU A 654 7.50 25.43 -29.52
C GLU A 654 6.51 26.07 -30.50
N THR A 655 7.04 26.51 -31.64
CA THR A 655 6.25 27.21 -32.67
C THR A 655 5.68 26.26 -33.73
N VAL A 656 6.24 25.04 -33.86
CA VAL A 656 5.82 24.02 -34.81
C VAL A 656 5.85 22.63 -34.16
N ILE A 657 4.69 22.11 -33.79
CA ILE A 657 4.47 20.76 -33.26
C ILE A 657 3.73 19.94 -34.32
N ILE A 658 4.22 18.72 -34.61
CA ILE A 658 3.62 17.79 -35.56
C ILE A 658 3.09 16.58 -34.76
N LYS A 659 1.79 16.54 -34.46
CA LYS A 659 1.19 15.48 -33.63
C LYS A 659 -0.23 15.15 -34.08
N TYR A 660 -0.59 13.86 -34.00
CA TYR A 660 -1.89 13.31 -34.42
C TYR A 660 -2.27 13.54 -35.90
N GLY A 661 -1.31 13.91 -36.77
CA GLY A 661 -1.56 14.26 -38.18
C GLY A 661 -1.81 15.75 -38.43
N HIS A 662 -1.79 16.58 -37.39
CA HIS A 662 -1.94 18.04 -37.47
C HIS A 662 -0.60 18.74 -37.23
N VAL A 663 -0.48 19.98 -37.72
CA VAL A 663 0.69 20.85 -37.49
C VAL A 663 0.23 22.14 -36.83
N PHE A 664 0.56 22.35 -35.56
CA PHE A 664 0.06 23.46 -34.73
C PHE A 664 1.19 24.00 -33.83
N SER A 665 1.05 25.23 -33.31
CA SER A 665 2.00 25.78 -32.33
C SER A 665 1.57 25.44 -30.89
N ALA A 666 2.48 25.56 -29.93
CA ALA A 666 2.14 25.49 -28.51
C ALA A 666 1.08 26.55 -28.12
N PHE A 667 1.06 27.71 -28.79
CA PHE A 667 0.04 28.75 -28.57
C PHE A 667 -1.33 28.33 -29.08
N ASP A 668 -1.42 27.62 -30.21
CA ASP A 668 -2.67 27.01 -30.65
C ASP A 668 -3.15 25.97 -29.62
N PHE A 669 -2.25 25.09 -29.16
CA PHE A 669 -2.58 24.06 -28.16
C PHE A 669 -3.08 24.63 -26.82
N ILE A 670 -2.53 25.76 -26.37
CA ILE A 670 -2.86 26.39 -25.08
C ILE A 670 -4.05 27.36 -25.20
N LEU A 671 -4.25 28.02 -26.34
CA LEU A 671 -5.16 29.18 -26.47
C LEU A 671 -6.25 29.04 -27.56
N ALA A 672 -6.21 28.05 -28.45
CA ALA A 672 -7.22 27.86 -29.50
C ALA A 672 -8.40 26.97 -29.07
N GLY A 673 -9.51 27.01 -29.81
CA GLY A 673 -10.70 26.20 -29.54
C GLY A 673 -10.54 24.74 -29.95
N SER A 674 -9.92 24.50 -31.10
CA SER A 674 -9.64 23.19 -31.68
C SER A 674 -8.18 23.10 -32.15
N ARG A 675 -7.72 21.91 -32.54
CA ARG A 675 -6.39 21.70 -33.18
C ARG A 675 -6.43 21.87 -34.70
N GLU A 676 -7.58 22.29 -35.25
CA GLU A 676 -7.86 22.41 -36.68
C GLU A 676 -8.01 23.89 -37.08
N ASP A 677 -8.71 24.68 -36.28
CA ASP A 677 -8.99 26.10 -36.48
C ASP A 677 -7.86 26.99 -35.95
N LYS A 678 -6.82 27.19 -36.77
CA LYS A 678 -5.70 28.08 -36.42
C LYS A 678 -6.17 29.52 -36.20
N ILE A 679 -5.79 30.09 -35.06
CA ILE A 679 -6.18 31.46 -34.69
C ILE A 679 -5.12 32.45 -35.18
N VAL A 680 -5.56 33.59 -35.71
CA VAL A 680 -4.66 34.67 -36.16
C VAL A 680 -3.77 35.15 -35.01
N THR A 681 -2.48 35.31 -35.28
CA THR A 681 -1.42 35.62 -34.29
C THR A 681 -1.73 36.79 -33.36
N SER A 682 -2.45 37.82 -33.84
CA SER A 682 -2.90 38.96 -33.03
C SER A 682 -3.90 38.57 -31.95
N ALA A 683 -4.81 37.64 -32.22
CA ALA A 683 -5.76 37.12 -31.23
C ALA A 683 -5.09 36.15 -30.25
N LEU A 684 -4.09 35.37 -30.68
CA LEU A 684 -3.25 34.58 -29.77
C LEU A 684 -2.48 35.49 -28.80
N MET A 685 -1.85 36.57 -29.30
CA MET A 685 -1.16 37.59 -28.48
C MET A 685 -2.09 38.22 -27.44
N ILE A 686 -3.33 38.56 -27.82
CA ILE A 686 -4.33 39.14 -26.91
C ILE A 686 -4.75 38.11 -25.84
N ARG A 687 -5.05 36.85 -26.24
CA ARG A 687 -5.41 35.77 -25.28
C ARG A 687 -4.27 35.50 -24.30
N TRP A 688 -3.02 35.42 -24.77
CA TRP A 688 -1.83 35.30 -23.93
C TRP A 688 -1.69 36.45 -22.93
N SER A 689 -1.79 37.70 -23.41
CA SER A 689 -1.67 38.90 -22.58
C SER A 689 -2.74 38.96 -21.50
N ILE A 690 -3.99 38.61 -21.82
CA ILE A 690 -5.08 38.52 -20.84
C ILE A 690 -4.79 37.44 -19.79
N GLY A 691 -4.33 36.26 -20.21
CA GLY A 691 -3.95 35.18 -19.29
C GLY A 691 -2.84 35.58 -18.31
N ILE A 692 -1.77 36.19 -18.81
CA ILE A 692 -0.65 36.67 -17.98
C ILE A 692 -1.11 37.77 -17.01
N PHE A 693 -1.90 38.75 -17.48
CA PHE A 693 -2.47 39.79 -16.63
C PHE A 693 -3.33 39.20 -15.50
N LEU A 694 -4.21 38.24 -15.80
CA LEU A 694 -5.04 37.56 -14.81
C LEU A 694 -4.20 36.82 -13.76
N VAL A 695 -3.15 36.10 -14.17
CA VAL A 695 -2.23 35.42 -13.23
C VAL A 695 -1.54 36.42 -12.30
N GLN A 696 -1.07 37.57 -12.78
CA GLN A 696 -0.51 38.61 -11.91
C GLN A 696 -1.56 39.14 -10.91
N TRP A 697 -2.77 39.44 -11.38
CA TRP A 697 -3.81 40.00 -10.53
C TRP A 697 -4.36 39.02 -9.50
N VAL A 698 -4.34 37.71 -9.76
CA VAL A 698 -4.61 36.67 -8.76
C VAL A 698 -3.65 36.81 -7.56
N PHE A 699 -2.34 36.91 -7.80
CA PHE A 699 -1.36 37.09 -6.72
C PHE A 699 -1.47 38.47 -6.02
N ILE A 700 -1.71 39.55 -6.78
CA ILE A 700 -1.88 40.91 -6.21
C ILE A 700 -3.10 40.94 -5.28
N LEU A 701 -4.25 40.41 -5.72
CA LEU A 701 -5.48 40.37 -4.92
C LEU A 701 -5.33 39.43 -3.72
N GLY A 702 -4.68 38.28 -3.88
CA GLY A 702 -4.36 37.36 -2.76
C GLY A 702 -3.52 38.02 -1.67
N TYR A 703 -2.51 38.81 -2.06
CA TYR A 703 -1.68 39.56 -1.12
C TYR A 703 -2.50 40.55 -0.28
N PHE A 704 -3.31 41.41 -0.93
CA PHE A 704 -4.11 42.42 -0.21
C PHE A 704 -5.28 41.81 0.57
N TRP A 705 -5.86 40.71 0.09
CA TRP A 705 -6.84 39.93 0.85
C TRP A 705 -6.23 39.42 2.17
N LEU A 706 -5.01 38.89 2.14
CA LEU A 706 -4.31 38.44 3.34
C LEU A 706 -3.99 39.59 4.32
N GLU A 707 -3.59 40.77 3.82
CA GLU A 707 -3.36 41.95 4.67
C GLU A 707 -4.64 42.45 5.35
N SER A 708 -5.81 42.29 4.71
CA SER A 708 -7.10 42.61 5.34
C SER A 708 -7.41 41.77 6.59
N ILE A 709 -6.81 40.58 6.69
CA ILE A 709 -7.03 39.62 7.79
C ILE A 709 -6.10 39.96 8.97
N LYS A 710 -6.54 40.93 9.78
CA LYS A 710 -5.89 41.34 11.05
C LYS A 710 -6.07 40.28 12.14
N SER A 711 -5.16 39.31 12.13
CA SER A 711 -4.99 38.19 13.08
C SER A 711 -6.07 37.10 13.04
N ILE A 712 -5.71 35.91 12.54
CA ILE A 712 -6.47 34.69 12.76
C ILE A 712 -6.11 34.15 14.15
N LYS A 713 -6.60 34.80 15.22
CA LYS A 713 -6.62 34.17 16.54
C LYS A 713 -7.63 33.03 16.50
N VAL A 714 -7.13 31.80 16.28
CA VAL A 714 -7.90 30.55 16.40
C VAL A 714 -8.23 30.31 17.88
N ASN A 715 -9.20 31.07 18.39
CA ASN A 715 -9.77 30.82 19.70
C ASN A 715 -10.50 29.48 19.65
N ARG A 716 -9.91 28.43 20.24
CA ARG A 716 -10.43 27.05 20.21
C ARG A 716 -11.84 26.89 20.82
N ALA A 717 -12.29 27.87 21.61
CA ALA A 717 -13.66 27.91 22.13
C ALA A 717 -14.69 28.49 21.14
N ALA A 718 -14.26 29.15 20.06
CA ALA A 718 -15.11 29.95 19.16
C ALA A 718 -15.34 29.30 17.78
N ILE A 719 -15.47 27.98 17.75
CA ILE A 719 -16.24 27.29 16.70
C ILE A 719 -17.71 27.35 17.16
N PRO A 720 -18.62 28.00 16.42
CA PRO A 720 -20.03 28.06 16.82
C PRO A 720 -20.65 26.65 16.85
N LEU A 721 -21.75 26.48 17.59
CA LEU A 721 -22.47 25.20 17.71
C LEU A 721 -23.22 24.81 16.42
N ILE A 722 -22.48 24.57 15.35
CA ILE A 722 -22.86 23.61 14.33
C ILE A 722 -23.08 22.28 15.08
N LYS A 723 -24.29 21.74 15.05
CA LYS A 723 -24.64 20.50 15.78
C LYS A 723 -23.58 19.44 15.46
N LYS A 724 -23.11 18.68 16.48
CA LYS A 724 -22.04 17.67 16.29
C LYS A 724 -22.36 16.72 15.12
N GLY A 725 -23.62 16.34 14.97
CA GLY A 725 -24.12 15.57 13.82
C GLY A 725 -23.85 16.23 12.46
N THR A 726 -24.06 17.54 12.29
CA THR A 726 -23.80 18.24 11.02
C THR A 726 -22.31 18.36 10.71
N VAL A 727 -21.45 18.57 11.73
CA VAL A 727 -19.98 18.53 11.53
C VAL A 727 -19.53 17.12 11.14
N VAL A 728 -20.07 16.09 11.79
CA VAL A 728 -19.79 14.69 11.47
C VAL A 728 -20.34 14.30 10.09
N VAL A 729 -21.52 14.76 9.69
CA VAL A 729 -22.10 14.53 8.35
C VAL A 729 -21.30 15.25 7.27
N LEU A 730 -20.86 16.50 7.48
CA LEU A 730 -19.97 17.19 6.54
C LEU A 730 -18.58 16.55 6.48
N ALA A 731 -18.04 16.08 7.61
CA ALA A 731 -16.78 15.35 7.64
C ALA A 731 -16.90 13.98 6.94
N ILE A 732 -17.98 13.22 7.15
CA ILE A 732 -18.24 11.95 6.46
C ILE A 732 -18.47 12.20 4.98
N ALA A 733 -19.30 13.19 4.59
CA ALA A 733 -19.51 13.54 3.19
C ALA A 733 -18.20 13.98 2.51
N CYS A 734 -17.35 14.74 3.20
CA CYS A 734 -16.03 15.09 2.70
C CYS A 734 -15.09 13.87 2.63
N ILE A 735 -15.07 12.97 3.61
CA ILE A 735 -14.27 11.74 3.59
C ILE A 735 -14.75 10.76 2.51
N VAL A 736 -16.05 10.67 2.26
CA VAL A 736 -16.65 9.87 1.17
C VAL A 736 -16.37 10.51 -0.18
N TYR A 737 -16.48 11.84 -0.31
CA TYR A 737 -16.12 12.56 -1.54
C TYR A 737 -14.62 12.45 -1.83
N VAL A 738 -13.74 12.67 -0.84
CA VAL A 738 -12.29 12.52 -0.95
C VAL A 738 -11.92 11.06 -1.21
N GLY A 739 -12.60 10.08 -0.59
CA GLY A 739 -12.40 8.66 -0.86
C GLY A 739 -12.76 8.29 -2.30
N ASN A 740 -13.93 8.72 -2.78
CA ASN A 740 -14.36 8.52 -4.16
C ASN A 740 -13.47 9.30 -5.16
N ARG A 741 -12.98 10.50 -4.80
CA ARG A 741 -12.05 11.27 -5.63
C ARG A 741 -10.65 10.65 -5.70
N LEU A 742 -10.11 10.13 -4.59
CA LEU A 742 -8.78 9.50 -4.56
C LEU A 742 -8.77 8.10 -5.17
N PHE A 743 -9.76 7.27 -4.80
CA PHE A 743 -9.77 5.83 -5.11
C PHE A 743 -10.82 5.42 -6.17
N GLY A 744 -11.71 6.34 -6.58
CA GLY A 744 -12.78 6.09 -7.55
C GLY A 744 -14.01 5.39 -6.97
N GLU A 745 -15.08 5.36 -7.77
CA GLU A 745 -16.31 4.60 -7.48
C GLU A 745 -16.09 3.07 -7.48
N GLN A 746 -14.92 2.64 -7.96
CA GLN A 746 -14.52 1.24 -8.10
C GLN A 746 -13.92 0.64 -6.81
N LEU A 747 -13.85 1.39 -5.69
CA LEU A 747 -13.71 0.77 -4.37
C LEU A 747 -15.02 0.07 -3.97
N HIS A 748 -15.24 -1.09 -4.57
CA HIS A 748 -16.26 -2.03 -4.13
C HIS A 748 -15.92 -2.54 -2.72
N TRP A 749 -16.59 -1.98 -1.71
CA TRP A 749 -16.62 -2.56 -0.34
C TRP A 749 -17.07 -4.03 -0.33
N GLN A 750 -17.73 -4.48 -1.40
CA GLN A 750 -18.10 -5.86 -1.66
C GLN A 750 -16.91 -6.80 -1.91
N THR A 751 -15.72 -6.31 -2.30
CA THR A 751 -14.51 -7.16 -2.42
C THR A 751 -14.03 -7.65 -1.05
N LEU A 752 -14.10 -6.80 -0.01
CA LEU A 752 -13.91 -7.24 1.38
C LEU A 752 -15.02 -8.21 1.81
N GLN A 753 -16.27 -7.98 1.39
CA GLN A 753 -17.37 -8.89 1.66
C GLN A 753 -17.15 -10.27 1.01
N GLN A 754 -16.64 -10.35 -0.23
CA GLN A 754 -16.25 -11.61 -0.89
C GLN A 754 -15.08 -12.28 -0.16
N HIS A 755 -14.06 -11.52 0.25
CA HIS A 755 -12.90 -12.07 0.97
C HIS A 755 -13.27 -12.67 2.33
N PHE A 756 -14.31 -12.15 2.99
CA PHE A 756 -14.91 -12.73 4.21
C PHE A 756 -16.08 -13.70 3.95
N ALA A 757 -16.55 -13.87 2.72
CA ALA A 757 -17.70 -14.73 2.38
C ALA A 757 -17.32 -16.20 2.16
N ASN A 758 -16.73 -16.85 3.17
CA ASN A 758 -16.65 -18.31 3.31
C ASN A 758 -16.24 -19.08 2.03
N THR A 759 -15.16 -18.64 1.36
CA THR A 759 -14.51 -19.42 0.28
C THR A 759 -14.14 -20.84 0.73
N HIS A 760 -13.84 -21.01 2.02
CA HIS A 760 -13.62 -22.30 2.70
C HIS A 760 -14.83 -23.27 2.73
N LYS A 761 -15.97 -22.94 2.12
CA LYS A 761 -17.12 -23.86 1.96
C LYS A 761 -17.29 -24.45 0.56
N GLN A 762 -16.38 -24.17 -0.38
CA GLN A 762 -16.41 -24.79 -1.72
C GLN A 762 -15.48 -26.01 -1.80
N ASN A 763 -15.95 -27.06 -2.45
CA ASN A 763 -15.22 -28.34 -2.59
C ASN A 763 -14.24 -28.35 -3.80
N TYR A 764 -13.91 -27.18 -4.36
CA TYR A 764 -13.04 -27.03 -5.52
C TYR A 764 -12.17 -25.78 -5.37
N ALA A 765 -11.05 -25.74 -6.08
CA ALA A 765 -10.06 -24.68 -6.04
C ALA A 765 -10.06 -23.85 -7.34
N ILE A 766 -9.32 -22.74 -7.32
CA ILE A 766 -8.92 -22.01 -8.53
C ILE A 766 -8.05 -22.94 -9.39
N ASP A 767 -8.30 -22.93 -10.70
CA ASP A 767 -7.54 -23.74 -11.65
C ASP A 767 -6.17 -23.11 -11.95
N SER A 768 -5.12 -23.80 -11.49
CA SER A 768 -3.70 -23.50 -11.73
C SER A 768 -2.99 -24.60 -12.55
N SER A 769 -3.71 -25.29 -13.43
CA SER A 769 -3.13 -26.27 -14.37
C SER A 769 -2.05 -25.65 -15.29
N THR A 770 -1.07 -26.46 -15.68
CA THR A 770 -0.04 -26.12 -16.67
C THR A 770 -0.18 -27.04 -17.89
N ALA A 771 0.33 -26.60 -19.05
CA ALA A 771 0.30 -27.43 -20.25
C ALA A 771 1.06 -28.74 -20.04
N TYR A 772 0.45 -29.88 -20.41
CA TYR A 772 1.12 -31.16 -20.37
C TYR A 772 2.12 -31.28 -21.52
N LEU A 773 3.42 -31.29 -21.19
CA LEU A 773 4.48 -31.66 -22.13
C LEU A 773 4.77 -33.17 -22.01
N PRO A 774 4.70 -33.96 -23.10
CA PRO A 774 5.05 -35.37 -23.05
C PRO A 774 6.55 -35.56 -22.82
N LYS A 775 6.92 -36.62 -22.08
CA LYS A 775 8.33 -36.97 -21.79
C LYS A 775 9.17 -37.26 -23.04
N THR A 776 8.52 -37.55 -24.16
CA THR A 776 9.15 -37.78 -25.46
C THR A 776 8.41 -36.93 -26.49
N ILE A 777 9.15 -36.03 -27.14
CA ILE A 777 8.60 -35.05 -28.09
C ILE A 777 8.93 -35.55 -29.49
N THR A 778 7.92 -36.03 -30.21
CA THR A 778 8.05 -36.38 -31.63
C THR A 778 7.87 -35.11 -32.47
N ALA A 779 8.92 -34.70 -33.18
CA ALA A 779 8.86 -33.54 -34.08
C ALA A 779 7.94 -33.83 -35.28
N GLY A 780 7.10 -32.87 -35.64
CA GLY A 780 6.30 -32.93 -36.87
C GLY A 780 7.06 -32.39 -38.08
N GLN A 781 6.62 -32.77 -39.29
CA GLN A 781 7.17 -32.30 -40.56
C GLN A 781 6.36 -31.09 -41.06
N VAL A 782 7.02 -30.07 -41.60
CA VAL A 782 6.36 -28.93 -42.27
C VAL A 782 6.38 -29.16 -43.77
N PHE A 783 5.32 -28.76 -44.47
CA PHE A 783 5.26 -28.77 -45.94
C PHE A 783 4.75 -27.43 -46.48
N LEU A 784 5.29 -26.99 -47.62
CA LEU A 784 4.83 -25.84 -48.40
C LEU A 784 4.40 -26.36 -49.78
N ASN A 785 3.14 -26.18 -50.16
CA ASN A 785 2.53 -26.72 -51.38
C ASN A 785 2.77 -28.24 -51.58
N ASN A 786 2.78 -28.98 -50.46
CA ASN A 786 3.14 -30.40 -50.30
C ASN A 786 4.64 -30.78 -50.41
N GLU A 787 5.54 -29.85 -50.74
CA GLU A 787 6.98 -30.09 -50.67
C GLU A 787 7.49 -29.99 -49.21
N PRO A 788 8.35 -30.91 -48.73
CA PRO A 788 8.81 -30.93 -47.34
C PRO A 788 9.82 -29.81 -47.04
N MET A 789 9.53 -29.02 -46.01
CA MET A 789 10.36 -27.88 -45.57
C MET A 789 11.18 -28.21 -44.33
N VAL A 790 12.39 -27.64 -44.22
CA VAL A 790 13.31 -27.88 -43.09
C VAL A 790 12.69 -27.47 -41.75
N ASP A 791 12.02 -26.32 -41.71
CA ASP A 791 11.27 -25.83 -40.54
C ASP A 791 10.15 -24.86 -40.94
N LEU A 792 9.32 -24.47 -39.95
CA LEU A 792 8.21 -23.52 -40.09
C LEU A 792 8.69 -22.15 -40.59
N LYS A 793 9.90 -21.73 -40.16
CA LYS A 793 10.49 -20.46 -40.58
C LYS A 793 10.77 -20.47 -42.08
N SER A 794 11.40 -21.53 -42.59
CA SER A 794 11.73 -21.70 -44.00
C SER A 794 10.45 -21.73 -44.86
N ALA A 795 9.40 -22.42 -44.40
CA ALA A 795 8.10 -22.41 -45.07
C ALA A 795 7.48 -21.00 -45.14
N PHE A 796 7.48 -20.26 -44.02
CA PHE A 796 6.88 -18.92 -43.94
C PHE A 796 7.71 -17.83 -44.67
N GLU A 797 9.02 -18.03 -44.83
CA GLU A 797 9.92 -17.13 -45.57
C GLU A 797 9.87 -17.34 -47.08
N LEU A 798 9.49 -18.53 -47.55
CA LEU A 798 9.38 -18.89 -48.98
C LEU A 798 7.94 -18.85 -49.53
N ALA A 799 6.92 -18.89 -48.67
CA ALA A 799 5.52 -18.82 -49.06
C ALA A 799 5.18 -17.52 -49.81
N GLN A 800 4.38 -17.67 -50.86
CA GLN A 800 3.84 -16.62 -51.73
C GLN A 800 2.33 -16.45 -51.50
N ASP A 801 1.74 -15.40 -52.07
CA ASP A 801 0.34 -15.08 -51.87
C ASP A 801 -0.58 -16.18 -52.43
N GLY A 802 -1.40 -16.78 -51.56
CA GLY A 802 -2.29 -17.91 -51.88
C GLY A 802 -1.72 -19.31 -51.63
N ASP A 803 -0.48 -19.44 -51.16
CA ASP A 803 0.14 -20.75 -50.88
C ASP A 803 -0.55 -21.54 -49.75
N PHE A 804 -0.30 -22.85 -49.74
CA PHE A 804 -0.77 -23.78 -48.72
C PHE A 804 0.39 -24.36 -47.90
N ILE A 805 0.30 -24.25 -46.57
CA ILE A 805 1.26 -24.80 -45.61
C ILE A 805 0.58 -25.92 -44.79
N ARG A 806 1.16 -27.12 -44.79
CA ARG A 806 0.70 -28.25 -43.97
C ARG A 806 1.65 -28.51 -42.81
N LEU A 807 1.09 -28.69 -41.61
CA LEU A 807 1.82 -29.20 -40.44
C LEU A 807 1.34 -30.62 -40.18
N SER A 808 2.23 -31.61 -40.15
CA SER A 808 1.86 -32.97 -39.77
C SER A 808 1.59 -33.10 -38.27
N THR A 809 0.97 -34.21 -37.84
CA THR A 809 0.96 -34.59 -36.41
C THR A 809 2.39 -34.55 -35.86
N GLY A 810 2.58 -33.94 -34.69
CA GLY A 810 3.88 -33.76 -34.05
C GLY A 810 4.01 -32.41 -33.35
N PHE A 811 5.07 -32.27 -32.57
CA PHE A 811 5.36 -31.09 -31.75
C PHE A 811 6.39 -30.17 -32.42
N TYR A 812 6.11 -28.88 -32.40
CA TYR A 812 6.89 -27.84 -33.05
C TYR A 812 7.35 -26.81 -32.01
N GLN A 813 8.58 -26.93 -31.52
CA GLN A 813 9.22 -25.86 -30.72
C GLN A 813 9.77 -24.77 -31.66
N GLN A 814 8.87 -24.18 -32.45
CA GLN A 814 9.16 -23.33 -33.60
C GLN A 814 8.30 -22.06 -33.56
N ALA A 815 8.75 -21.00 -34.23
CA ALA A 815 8.02 -19.74 -34.35
C ALA A 815 8.45 -19.01 -35.63
N ALA A 816 7.53 -18.33 -36.31
CA ALA A 816 7.77 -17.82 -37.67
C ALA A 816 6.91 -16.59 -38.02
N ILE A 817 7.37 -15.83 -39.03
CA ILE A 817 6.72 -14.60 -39.51
C ILE A 817 6.18 -14.84 -40.92
N LEU A 818 4.87 -14.91 -41.09
CA LEU A 818 4.22 -15.08 -42.39
C LEU A 818 4.08 -13.72 -43.06
N LYS A 819 4.72 -13.52 -44.22
CA LYS A 819 4.65 -12.26 -44.98
C LYS A 819 3.58 -12.28 -46.08
N ALA A 820 3.32 -13.44 -46.67
CA ALA A 820 2.37 -13.63 -47.75
C ALA A 820 0.90 -13.57 -47.27
N SER A 821 0.01 -13.19 -48.19
CA SER A 821 -1.43 -13.00 -47.99
C SER A 821 -2.25 -14.16 -48.56
N ASN A 822 -3.46 -14.35 -48.06
CA ASN A 822 -4.40 -15.41 -48.47
C ASN A 822 -3.87 -16.85 -48.30
N VAL A 823 -2.76 -17.01 -47.58
CA VAL A 823 -2.13 -18.31 -47.28
C VAL A 823 -3.01 -19.12 -46.32
N SER A 824 -3.09 -20.43 -46.57
CA SER A 824 -3.77 -21.38 -45.69
C SER A 824 -2.75 -22.21 -44.89
N ILE A 825 -2.91 -22.30 -43.58
CA ILE A 825 -2.13 -23.17 -42.69
C ILE A 825 -3.07 -24.25 -42.16
N ILE A 826 -2.95 -25.49 -42.64
CA ILE A 826 -3.75 -26.62 -42.14
C ILE A 826 -2.84 -27.52 -41.30
N ALA A 827 -3.21 -27.69 -40.03
CA ALA A 827 -2.50 -28.52 -39.09
C ALA A 827 -3.24 -29.84 -38.89
N GLU A 828 -2.55 -30.97 -39.07
CA GLU A 828 -3.08 -32.30 -38.79
C GLU A 828 -3.35 -32.47 -37.29
N LYS A 829 -4.26 -33.38 -36.93
CA LYS A 829 -4.65 -33.59 -35.53
C LYS A 829 -3.43 -33.95 -34.67
N GLY A 830 -3.15 -33.15 -33.64
CA GLY A 830 -1.96 -33.30 -32.79
C GLY A 830 -0.70 -32.63 -33.36
N ALA A 831 -0.85 -31.66 -34.27
CA ALA A 831 0.19 -30.69 -34.62
C ALA A 831 0.20 -29.54 -33.60
N VAL A 832 1.24 -29.46 -32.77
CA VAL A 832 1.29 -28.58 -31.58
C VAL A 832 2.45 -27.58 -31.65
N LEU A 833 2.15 -26.28 -31.72
CA LEU A 833 3.16 -25.21 -31.59
C LEU A 833 3.36 -24.80 -30.12
N PHE A 834 4.58 -24.85 -29.61
CA PHE A 834 4.81 -24.56 -28.19
C PHE A 834 6.13 -23.87 -27.85
N GLY A 835 6.16 -23.16 -26.72
CA GLY A 835 7.38 -22.80 -25.99
C GLY A 835 8.35 -21.83 -26.67
N LYS A 836 8.05 -21.33 -27.88
CA LYS A 836 8.94 -20.46 -28.66
C LYS A 836 8.18 -19.31 -29.30
N THR A 837 8.86 -18.18 -29.48
CA THR A 837 8.29 -16.96 -30.04
C THR A 837 9.21 -16.31 -31.07
N VAL A 838 8.65 -15.42 -31.88
CA VAL A 838 9.38 -14.59 -32.84
C VAL A 838 9.02 -13.10 -32.64
N GLU A 839 9.98 -12.22 -32.92
CA GLU A 839 9.94 -10.76 -32.65
C GLU A 839 9.56 -10.36 -31.20
N GLY A 840 9.59 -11.29 -30.24
CA GLY A 840 9.09 -11.07 -28.88
C GLY A 840 7.57 -10.92 -28.79
N LYS A 841 6.80 -11.42 -29.79
CA LYS A 841 5.35 -11.20 -29.90
C LYS A 841 4.49 -12.47 -29.77
N GLY A 842 4.96 -13.60 -30.29
CA GLY A 842 4.12 -14.80 -30.39
C GLY A 842 4.73 -15.94 -31.21
N ALA A 843 4.03 -17.07 -31.30
CA ALA A 843 4.47 -18.23 -32.09
C ALA A 843 4.34 -17.97 -33.60
N ILE A 844 3.17 -17.50 -34.03
CA ILE A 844 2.90 -17.09 -35.42
C ILE A 844 2.68 -15.56 -35.45
N VAL A 845 3.49 -14.84 -36.25
CA VAL A 845 3.31 -13.41 -36.53
C VAL A 845 2.89 -13.23 -37.99
N ILE A 846 1.66 -12.76 -38.23
CA ILE A 846 1.05 -12.68 -39.56
C ILE A 846 1.11 -11.24 -40.06
N LYS A 847 1.94 -10.96 -41.06
CA LYS A 847 2.12 -9.62 -41.64
C LYS A 847 1.36 -9.41 -42.95
N GLY A 848 1.08 -10.49 -43.69
CA GLY A 848 0.19 -10.53 -44.86
C GLY A 848 -1.29 -10.56 -44.47
N ASP A 849 -2.18 -10.35 -45.44
CA ASP A 849 -3.62 -10.20 -45.22
C ASP A 849 -4.38 -11.55 -45.43
N ASN A 850 -5.55 -11.73 -44.80
CA ASN A 850 -6.50 -12.84 -45.00
C ASN A 850 -5.99 -14.28 -44.78
N THR A 851 -5.06 -14.52 -43.86
CA THR A 851 -4.61 -15.89 -43.53
C THR A 851 -5.74 -16.75 -42.99
N TYR A 852 -5.78 -18.02 -43.40
CA TYR A 852 -6.63 -19.08 -42.84
C TYR A 852 -5.77 -20.05 -42.02
N ILE A 853 -6.20 -20.41 -40.82
CA ILE A 853 -5.52 -21.41 -39.96
C ILE A 853 -6.55 -22.44 -39.47
N GLU A 854 -6.27 -23.72 -39.68
CA GLU A 854 -7.11 -24.82 -39.21
C GLU A 854 -6.35 -25.85 -38.36
N GLY A 855 -7.02 -26.40 -37.34
CA GLY A 855 -6.60 -27.62 -36.62
C GLY A 855 -5.44 -27.44 -35.65
N LEU A 856 -4.84 -26.25 -35.61
CA LEU A 856 -3.62 -25.96 -34.86
C LEU A 856 -3.85 -25.96 -33.35
N GLU A 857 -3.09 -26.78 -32.63
CA GLU A 857 -2.91 -26.65 -31.19
C GLU A 857 -1.74 -25.72 -30.88
N CYS A 858 -1.87 -24.84 -29.88
CA CYS A 858 -0.76 -23.98 -29.46
C CYS A 858 -0.79 -23.65 -27.96
N HIS A 859 0.37 -23.75 -27.31
CA HIS A 859 0.48 -23.50 -25.87
C HIS A 859 1.85 -23.04 -25.37
N SER A 860 1.93 -22.65 -24.09
CA SER A 860 3.16 -22.26 -23.40
C SER A 860 3.91 -21.11 -24.09
N ILE A 861 3.15 -20.14 -24.60
CA ILE A 861 3.69 -18.94 -25.28
C ILE A 861 3.85 -17.82 -24.25
N TYR A 862 5.10 -17.44 -24.00
CA TYR A 862 5.49 -16.41 -23.04
C TYR A 862 6.52 -15.44 -23.64
N VAL A 863 6.39 -14.15 -23.35
CA VAL A 863 7.37 -13.10 -23.70
C VAL A 863 7.60 -12.17 -22.48
N PRO A 864 8.75 -11.48 -22.38
CA PRO A 864 9.06 -10.63 -21.22
C PRO A 864 8.06 -9.48 -20.98
N ASP A 865 7.43 -8.98 -22.04
CA ASP A 865 6.44 -7.90 -21.99
C ASP A 865 5.01 -8.37 -21.61
N ASN A 866 4.85 -9.65 -21.25
CA ASN A 866 3.59 -10.25 -20.78
C ASN A 866 2.40 -10.09 -21.76
N ASN A 867 2.70 -10.10 -23.06
CA ASN A 867 1.72 -9.92 -24.15
C ASN A 867 1.85 -10.97 -25.28
N GLY A 868 2.50 -12.10 -24.97
CA GLY A 868 2.80 -13.16 -25.92
C GLY A 868 1.54 -13.91 -26.35
N VAL A 869 1.36 -14.10 -27.66
CA VAL A 869 0.15 -14.74 -28.20
C VAL A 869 0.47 -15.91 -29.13
N CYS A 870 -0.39 -16.92 -29.18
CA CYS A 870 -0.28 -17.98 -30.18
C CYS A 870 -0.29 -17.41 -31.61
N VAL A 871 -1.22 -16.48 -31.90
CA VAL A 871 -1.26 -15.73 -33.16
C VAL A 871 -1.23 -14.22 -32.91
N ARG A 872 -0.28 -13.53 -33.54
CA ARG A 872 -0.18 -12.06 -33.59
C ARG A 872 -0.50 -11.60 -35.00
N LEU A 873 -1.64 -10.94 -35.20
CA LEU A 873 -2.02 -10.37 -36.49
C LEU A 873 -1.47 -8.94 -36.63
N GLU A 874 -0.72 -8.70 -37.69
CA GLU A 874 -0.22 -7.39 -38.14
C GLU A 874 -0.67 -7.06 -39.58
N GLY A 875 -1.16 -8.04 -40.36
CA GLY A 875 -1.92 -7.88 -41.60
C GLY A 875 -3.36 -7.42 -41.39
N LYS A 876 -4.24 -7.60 -42.37
CA LYS A 876 -5.70 -7.44 -42.26
C LYS A 876 -6.40 -8.79 -42.31
N GLY A 877 -7.36 -9.01 -41.43
CA GLY A 877 -8.22 -10.19 -41.44
C GLY A 877 -7.51 -11.52 -41.11
N LEU A 878 -8.27 -12.46 -40.55
CA LEU A 878 -7.79 -13.77 -40.11
C LEU A 878 -8.98 -14.71 -39.92
N THR A 879 -8.87 -15.96 -40.34
CA THR A 879 -9.80 -17.02 -39.95
C THR A 879 -9.07 -18.09 -39.14
N LEU A 880 -9.58 -18.39 -37.96
CA LEU A 880 -9.17 -19.51 -37.11
C LEU A 880 -10.32 -20.53 -37.06
N ASN A 881 -10.12 -21.71 -37.62
CA ASN A 881 -11.09 -22.80 -37.62
C ASN A 881 -10.54 -23.99 -36.80
N ASN A 882 -11.34 -24.57 -35.90
CA ASN A 882 -10.95 -25.78 -35.16
C ASN A 882 -9.55 -25.69 -34.49
N VAL A 883 -9.15 -24.50 -34.01
CA VAL A 883 -7.86 -24.30 -33.31
C VAL A 883 -8.03 -24.51 -31.81
N TYR A 884 -6.96 -24.92 -31.12
CA TYR A 884 -6.95 -25.15 -29.68
C TYR A 884 -5.77 -24.40 -29.03
N PHE A 885 -6.03 -23.18 -28.54
CA PHE A 885 -5.00 -22.30 -27.97
C PHE A 885 -5.14 -22.25 -26.45
N HIS A 886 -4.12 -22.69 -25.71
CA HIS A 886 -4.24 -22.83 -24.26
C HIS A 886 -2.97 -22.53 -23.48
N HIS A 887 -3.09 -22.33 -22.16
CA HIS A 887 -1.94 -22.35 -21.22
C HIS A 887 -0.77 -21.46 -21.68
N ALA A 888 -1.08 -20.21 -22.00
CA ALA A 888 -0.17 -19.22 -22.59
C ALA A 888 -0.58 -17.82 -22.11
N GLN A 889 0.26 -16.81 -22.37
CA GLN A 889 -0.11 -15.42 -22.03
C GLN A 889 -1.38 -14.99 -22.77
N GLY A 890 -1.55 -15.32 -24.05
CA GLY A 890 -2.82 -15.12 -24.77
C GLY A 890 -2.96 -15.98 -26.04
N GLY A 891 -4.17 -16.02 -26.61
CA GLY A 891 -4.47 -16.78 -27.81
C GLY A 891 -4.26 -15.95 -29.09
N LEU A 892 -4.98 -14.84 -29.21
CA LEU A 892 -4.96 -13.96 -30.38
C LEU A 892 -4.84 -12.48 -29.98
N LEU A 893 -3.94 -11.74 -30.64
CA LEU A 893 -3.99 -10.28 -30.73
C LEU A 893 -4.22 -9.84 -32.18
N GLY A 894 -5.33 -9.15 -32.41
CA GLY A 894 -5.73 -8.58 -33.70
C GLY A 894 -4.93 -7.34 -34.12
N SER A 895 -5.11 -6.93 -35.37
CA SER A 895 -4.31 -5.89 -36.03
C SER A 895 -5.00 -4.50 -36.06
N PRO A 896 -4.24 -3.40 -35.96
CA PRO A 896 -4.76 -2.05 -36.20
C PRO A 896 -5.09 -1.78 -37.67
N LYS A 897 -4.65 -2.62 -38.63
CA LYS A 897 -5.00 -2.47 -40.05
C LYS A 897 -6.45 -2.86 -40.35
N GLY A 898 -7.11 -3.65 -39.50
CA GLY A 898 -8.51 -4.04 -39.60
C GLY A 898 -8.78 -5.37 -40.31
N GLY A 899 -9.95 -5.48 -40.94
CA GLY A 899 -10.45 -6.70 -41.60
C GLY A 899 -11.31 -7.58 -40.69
N ASP A 900 -11.85 -8.67 -41.25
CA ASP A 900 -12.68 -9.65 -40.54
C ASP A 900 -11.79 -10.65 -39.78
N ILE A 901 -12.00 -10.75 -38.48
CA ILE A 901 -11.48 -11.83 -37.64
C ILE A 901 -12.62 -12.83 -37.41
N ARG A 902 -12.43 -14.06 -37.88
CA ARG A 902 -13.39 -15.17 -37.76
C ARG A 902 -12.79 -16.25 -36.87
N ILE A 903 -13.56 -16.69 -35.88
CA ILE A 903 -13.19 -17.79 -34.98
C ILE A 903 -14.33 -18.80 -34.98
N GLU A 904 -14.07 -19.98 -35.53
CA GLU A 904 -15.09 -20.99 -35.80
C GLU A 904 -14.62 -22.33 -35.21
N GLN A 905 -15.53 -23.06 -34.55
CA GLN A 905 -15.28 -24.43 -34.05
C GLN A 905 -14.09 -24.57 -33.07
N SER A 906 -13.61 -23.46 -32.49
CA SER A 906 -12.30 -23.38 -31.82
C SER A 906 -12.38 -23.33 -30.30
N ARG A 907 -11.28 -23.59 -29.60
CA ARG A 907 -11.18 -23.59 -28.14
C ARG A 907 -10.00 -22.75 -27.64
N PHE A 908 -10.27 -21.83 -26.73
CA PHE A 908 -9.32 -20.92 -26.10
C PHE A 908 -9.44 -21.12 -24.57
N GLU A 909 -8.38 -21.56 -23.87
CA GLU A 909 -8.52 -21.82 -22.43
C GLU A 909 -7.26 -21.75 -21.57
N HIS A 910 -7.43 -21.45 -20.28
CA HIS A 910 -6.32 -21.30 -19.33
C HIS A 910 -5.26 -20.27 -19.81
N LEU A 911 -5.71 -19.28 -20.59
CA LEU A 911 -4.92 -18.17 -21.10
C LEU A 911 -4.76 -17.08 -20.03
N GLY A 912 -4.00 -16.01 -20.29
CA GLY A 912 -3.57 -15.07 -19.25
C GLY A 912 -2.53 -15.69 -18.29
N ASP A 913 -1.83 -16.74 -18.73
CA ASP A 913 -0.93 -17.50 -17.85
C ASP A 913 0.33 -16.68 -17.51
N GLY A 914 0.56 -16.46 -16.21
CA GLY A 914 1.59 -15.54 -15.69
C GLY A 914 1.40 -14.04 -16.01
N ALA A 915 0.37 -13.65 -16.76
CA ALA A 915 0.24 -12.30 -17.35
C ALA A 915 -1.16 -11.70 -17.19
N PHE A 916 -1.25 -10.37 -17.02
CA PHE A 916 -2.52 -9.65 -17.14
C PHE A 916 -2.86 -9.52 -18.63
N TYR A 917 -3.59 -10.50 -19.17
CA TYR A 917 -3.87 -10.58 -20.61
C TYR A 917 -5.17 -11.35 -20.90
N HIS A 918 -5.77 -11.08 -22.06
CA HIS A 918 -7.08 -11.60 -22.47
C HIS A 918 -6.95 -12.83 -23.37
N GLY A 919 -7.93 -13.73 -23.35
CA GLY A 919 -7.91 -14.95 -24.16
C GLY A 919 -7.80 -14.63 -25.64
N ILE A 920 -8.62 -13.67 -26.10
CA ILE A 920 -8.42 -12.93 -27.35
C ILE A 920 -8.58 -11.42 -27.15
N TYR A 921 -7.87 -10.63 -27.95
CA TYR A 921 -7.94 -9.17 -27.96
C TYR A 921 -7.97 -8.62 -29.39
N THR A 922 -9.07 -7.99 -29.81
CA THR A 922 -9.19 -7.35 -31.14
C THR A 922 -9.18 -5.82 -31.08
N LEU A 923 -8.76 -5.18 -32.19
CA LEU A 923 -8.51 -3.73 -32.28
C LEU A 923 -9.53 -3.01 -33.18
N GLU A 924 -9.61 -1.68 -33.02
CA GLU A 924 -10.75 -0.84 -33.43
C GLU A 924 -11.21 -0.96 -34.89
N ARG A 925 -10.31 -1.24 -35.84
CA ARG A 925 -10.64 -1.32 -37.27
C ARG A 925 -11.09 -2.71 -37.74
N THR A 926 -11.21 -3.69 -36.83
CA THR A 926 -11.63 -5.06 -37.15
C THR A 926 -13.14 -5.26 -36.99
N ARG A 927 -13.67 -6.33 -37.61
CA ARG A 927 -14.95 -6.95 -37.23
C ARG A 927 -14.66 -8.34 -36.66
N LEU A 928 -15.30 -8.70 -35.56
CA LEU A 928 -15.09 -9.99 -34.88
C LEU A 928 -16.36 -10.83 -35.00
N PHE A 929 -16.21 -12.04 -35.55
CA PHE A 929 -17.26 -13.05 -35.66
C PHE A 929 -16.79 -14.34 -34.98
N ILE A 930 -17.57 -14.85 -34.04
CA ILE A 930 -17.28 -16.06 -33.27
C ILE A 930 -18.48 -17.01 -33.35
N ASN A 931 -18.25 -18.25 -33.79
CA ASN A 931 -19.29 -19.27 -33.94
C ASN A 931 -18.84 -20.62 -33.37
N ASN A 932 -19.74 -21.32 -32.68
CA ASN A 932 -19.55 -22.70 -32.22
C ASN A 932 -18.21 -22.94 -31.47
N SER A 933 -17.79 -21.98 -30.65
CA SER A 933 -16.45 -21.95 -30.05
C SER A 933 -16.49 -21.89 -28.51
N TYR A 934 -15.35 -22.16 -27.87
CA TYR A 934 -15.21 -22.28 -26.42
C TYR A 934 -14.13 -21.31 -25.92
N PHE A 935 -14.44 -20.52 -24.90
CA PHE A 935 -13.54 -19.56 -24.24
C PHE A 935 -13.62 -19.79 -22.73
N LEU A 936 -12.63 -20.46 -22.15
CA LEU A 936 -12.75 -21.10 -20.83
C LEU A 936 -11.59 -20.73 -19.89
N ASN A 937 -11.91 -20.26 -18.69
CA ASN A 937 -10.99 -20.13 -17.57
C ASN A 937 -9.72 -19.28 -17.83
N ASN A 938 -9.83 -18.15 -18.54
CA ASN A 938 -8.75 -17.16 -18.64
C ASN A 938 -8.40 -16.60 -17.25
N ARG A 939 -7.11 -16.41 -16.99
CA ARG A 939 -6.54 -16.14 -15.65
C ARG A 939 -6.19 -14.66 -15.44
N ASN A 940 -5.67 -14.37 -14.24
CA ASN A 940 -4.97 -13.14 -13.87
C ASN A 940 -5.69 -11.83 -14.24
N ALA A 941 -7.00 -11.77 -13.96
CA ALA A 941 -7.88 -10.62 -14.20
C ALA A 941 -8.00 -10.17 -15.67
N GLY A 942 -7.61 -11.03 -16.62
CA GLY A 942 -7.92 -10.84 -18.03
C GLY A 942 -9.41 -10.99 -18.34
N HIS A 943 -9.74 -11.00 -19.63
CA HIS A 943 -11.10 -11.29 -20.11
C HIS A 943 -11.02 -12.53 -20.99
N GLU A 944 -12.07 -13.35 -21.02
CA GLU A 944 -12.14 -14.44 -22.01
C GLU A 944 -12.08 -13.84 -23.44
N ILE A 945 -12.84 -12.75 -23.66
CA ILE A 945 -12.87 -11.99 -24.92
C ILE A 945 -12.80 -10.48 -24.63
N LYS A 946 -11.83 -9.76 -25.20
CA LYS A 946 -11.82 -8.28 -25.28
C LYS A 946 -11.91 -7.82 -26.73
N SER A 947 -12.93 -7.04 -27.07
CA SER A 947 -13.17 -6.60 -28.46
C SER A 947 -13.33 -5.10 -28.59
N ARG A 948 -12.38 -4.44 -29.26
CA ARG A 948 -12.55 -3.05 -29.71
C ARG A 948 -13.22 -2.95 -31.09
N SER A 949 -13.52 -4.09 -31.73
CA SER A 949 -14.07 -4.18 -33.09
C SER A 949 -15.36 -3.36 -33.27
N SER A 950 -15.57 -2.80 -34.46
CA SER A 950 -16.78 -2.03 -34.78
C SER A 950 -18.05 -2.88 -34.84
N HIS A 951 -17.88 -4.18 -35.09
CA HIS A 951 -18.88 -5.24 -34.97
C HIS A 951 -18.27 -6.39 -34.17
N THR A 952 -18.98 -6.86 -33.16
CA THR A 952 -18.63 -8.02 -32.32
C THR A 952 -19.83 -8.94 -32.28
N GLU A 953 -19.74 -10.12 -32.88
CA GLU A 953 -20.82 -11.11 -32.94
C GLU A 953 -20.33 -12.46 -32.44
N ILE A 954 -21.03 -12.99 -31.43
CA ILE A 954 -20.69 -14.23 -30.74
C ILE A 954 -21.95 -15.08 -30.71
N VAL A 955 -21.91 -16.24 -31.38
CA VAL A 955 -23.06 -17.13 -31.55
C VAL A 955 -22.72 -18.59 -31.26
N ASN A 956 -23.71 -19.35 -30.74
CA ASN A 956 -23.62 -20.79 -30.49
C ASN A 956 -22.42 -21.24 -29.63
N SER A 957 -21.82 -20.34 -28.86
CA SER A 957 -20.51 -20.52 -28.21
C SER A 957 -20.64 -20.65 -26.69
N THR A 958 -19.59 -21.14 -26.02
CA THR A 958 -19.50 -21.20 -24.55
C THR A 958 -18.40 -20.28 -24.05
N ILE A 959 -18.73 -19.38 -23.12
CA ILE A 959 -17.81 -18.41 -22.52
C ILE A 959 -17.89 -18.55 -20.99
N ALA A 960 -16.87 -19.12 -20.35
CA ALA A 960 -17.01 -19.60 -18.97
C ALA A 960 -15.72 -19.50 -18.13
N ALA A 961 -15.76 -18.66 -17.10
CA ALA A 961 -14.71 -18.53 -16.09
C ALA A 961 -15.10 -19.30 -14.81
N SER A 962 -15.37 -20.60 -14.93
CA SER A 962 -15.94 -21.39 -13.81
C SER A 962 -14.96 -21.66 -12.67
N GLN A 963 -13.65 -21.65 -12.95
CA GLN A 963 -12.57 -21.94 -11.99
C GLN A 963 -11.40 -20.96 -12.05
N SER A 964 -11.41 -19.95 -12.93
CA SER A 964 -10.34 -18.96 -13.01
C SER A 964 -10.66 -17.66 -12.27
N ARG A 965 -9.61 -16.87 -12.00
CA ARG A 965 -9.71 -15.46 -11.61
C ARG A 965 -9.59 -14.60 -12.87
N ASP A 966 -10.65 -14.58 -13.69
CA ASP A 966 -10.82 -13.61 -14.77
C ASP A 966 -11.37 -12.28 -14.23
N SER A 967 -11.68 -11.35 -15.13
CA SER A 967 -12.40 -10.11 -14.83
C SER A 967 -13.78 -10.07 -15.47
N ARG A 968 -13.91 -10.36 -16.78
CA ARG A 968 -15.19 -10.37 -17.51
C ARG A 968 -15.21 -11.45 -18.59
N LEU A 969 -16.40 -11.99 -18.86
CA LEU A 969 -16.63 -12.93 -19.95
C LEU A 969 -16.49 -12.23 -21.33
N VAL A 970 -17.11 -11.06 -21.53
CA VAL A 970 -16.94 -10.28 -22.77
C VAL A 970 -16.85 -8.79 -22.49
N ASP A 971 -15.73 -8.17 -22.85
CA ASP A 971 -15.50 -6.74 -22.70
C ASP A 971 -15.49 -6.07 -24.09
N VAL A 972 -16.45 -5.17 -24.36
CA VAL A 972 -16.57 -4.44 -25.65
C VAL A 972 -16.31 -2.94 -25.42
N PRO A 973 -15.07 -2.56 -25.03
CA PRO A 973 -14.81 -1.28 -24.36
C PRO A 973 -15.02 -0.03 -25.22
N ASN A 974 -15.00 -0.14 -26.55
CA ASN A 974 -15.25 0.99 -27.47
C ASN A 974 -16.63 0.98 -28.13
N GLY A 975 -17.54 0.11 -27.66
CA GLY A 975 -18.91 0.03 -28.14
C GLY A 975 -19.01 -0.52 -29.56
N GLY A 976 -19.90 0.05 -30.39
CA GLY A 976 -20.23 -0.48 -31.72
C GLY A 976 -21.38 -1.47 -31.70
N VAL A 977 -21.47 -2.33 -32.71
CA VAL A 977 -22.49 -3.38 -32.79
C VAL A 977 -22.04 -4.57 -31.96
N PHE A 978 -22.83 -4.95 -30.95
CA PHE A 978 -22.58 -6.12 -30.10
C PHE A 978 -23.76 -7.10 -30.16
N VAL A 979 -23.50 -8.29 -30.68
CA VAL A 979 -24.47 -9.37 -30.86
C VAL A 979 -24.01 -10.59 -30.06
N LEU A 980 -24.85 -11.03 -29.13
CA LEU A 980 -24.62 -12.18 -28.27
C LEU A 980 -25.86 -13.08 -28.38
N ARG A 981 -25.82 -14.12 -29.23
CA ARG A 981 -26.96 -15.02 -29.44
C ARG A 981 -26.68 -16.47 -29.14
N ASP A 982 -27.64 -17.13 -28.50
CA ASP A 982 -27.69 -18.59 -28.41
C ASP A 982 -26.46 -19.23 -27.71
N ASN A 983 -25.72 -18.46 -26.91
CA ASN A 983 -24.52 -18.90 -26.18
C ASN A 983 -24.84 -19.49 -24.80
N LEU A 984 -23.83 -20.12 -24.19
CA LEU A 984 -23.76 -20.42 -22.76
C LEU A 984 -22.70 -19.50 -22.11
N LEU A 985 -23.08 -18.77 -21.06
CA LEU A 985 -22.19 -17.89 -20.29
C LEU A 985 -22.18 -18.30 -18.82
N VAL A 986 -20.99 -18.52 -18.25
CA VAL A 986 -20.83 -18.98 -16.86
C VAL A 986 -19.77 -18.14 -16.12
N GLU A 987 -20.22 -17.33 -15.16
CA GLU A 987 -19.37 -16.55 -14.27
C GLU A 987 -19.12 -17.33 -12.98
N GLY A 988 -17.86 -17.61 -12.67
CA GLY A 988 -17.45 -18.30 -11.45
C GLY A 988 -17.38 -17.40 -10.23
N ILE A 989 -17.27 -18.01 -9.05
CA ILE A 989 -17.14 -17.30 -7.77
C ILE A 989 -15.85 -16.47 -7.66
N TYR A 990 -14.82 -16.79 -8.46
CA TYR A 990 -13.49 -16.18 -8.44
C TYR A 990 -13.29 -15.03 -9.43
N SER A 991 -14.21 -14.83 -10.39
CA SER A 991 -14.21 -13.72 -11.35
C SER A 991 -14.22 -12.36 -10.61
N GLU A 992 -13.38 -11.41 -10.99
CA GLU A 992 -13.18 -10.18 -10.20
C GLU A 992 -14.27 -9.12 -10.37
N ASN A 993 -14.73 -8.88 -11.60
CA ASN A 993 -15.71 -7.82 -11.86
C ASN A 993 -17.12 -8.30 -11.54
N HIS A 994 -18.03 -7.44 -11.07
CA HIS A 994 -19.44 -7.84 -10.94
C HIS A 994 -20.20 -7.78 -12.28
N ASP A 995 -19.59 -7.27 -13.35
CA ASP A 995 -20.21 -7.15 -14.67
C ASP A 995 -19.79 -8.32 -15.57
N LEU A 996 -20.71 -9.19 -15.98
CA LEU A 996 -20.40 -10.29 -16.90
C LEU A 996 -19.93 -9.76 -18.27
N LEU A 997 -20.54 -8.66 -18.72
CA LEU A 997 -20.30 -8.01 -20.00
C LEU A 997 -19.96 -6.52 -19.83
N SER A 998 -19.32 -5.91 -20.83
CA SER A 998 -19.21 -4.44 -20.93
C SER A 998 -19.46 -3.93 -22.35
N TRP A 999 -19.93 -2.69 -22.47
CA TRP A 999 -20.04 -1.97 -23.74
C TRP A 999 -19.74 -0.49 -23.55
N GLY A 1000 -18.82 0.05 -24.37
CA GLY A 1000 -18.48 1.47 -24.41
C GLY A 1000 -17.72 2.03 -23.19
N VAL A 1001 -17.31 1.18 -22.23
CA VAL A 1001 -16.73 1.62 -20.95
C VAL A 1001 -15.44 2.43 -21.05
N GLU A 1002 -14.63 2.23 -22.09
CA GLU A 1002 -13.43 3.04 -22.40
C GLU A 1002 -13.72 4.18 -23.41
N GLY A 1003 -15.00 4.51 -23.61
CA GLY A 1003 -15.47 5.53 -24.56
C GLY A 1003 -15.94 4.92 -25.88
N VAL A 1004 -17.18 5.21 -26.27
CA VAL A 1004 -17.76 4.75 -27.54
C VAL A 1004 -17.10 5.45 -28.72
N LYS A 1005 -16.45 4.68 -29.60
CA LYS A 1005 -15.76 5.20 -30.80
C LYS A 1005 -16.50 4.93 -32.11
N HIS A 1006 -17.49 4.04 -32.09
CA HIS A 1006 -18.20 3.56 -33.26
C HIS A 1006 -19.59 4.20 -33.38
N SER A 1007 -19.90 4.81 -34.52
CA SER A 1007 -21.13 5.59 -34.74
C SER A 1007 -22.43 4.75 -34.77
N THR A 1008 -22.31 3.44 -34.91
CA THR A 1008 -23.41 2.46 -34.92
C THR A 1008 -23.40 1.62 -33.64
N GLY A 1009 -23.84 2.22 -32.53
CA GLY A 1009 -23.95 1.52 -31.25
C GLY A 1009 -25.27 0.78 -31.08
N SER A 1010 -25.23 -0.56 -31.02
CA SER A 1010 -26.39 -1.42 -30.74
C SER A 1010 -25.98 -2.67 -29.96
N ILE A 1011 -26.87 -3.15 -29.08
CA ILE A 1011 -26.64 -4.32 -28.23
C ILE A 1011 -27.84 -5.28 -28.36
N ILE A 1012 -27.55 -6.52 -28.72
CA ILE A 1012 -28.54 -7.58 -28.93
C ILE A 1012 -28.10 -8.84 -28.17
N ILE A 1013 -28.83 -9.20 -27.11
CA ILE A 1013 -28.54 -10.33 -26.22
C ILE A 1013 -29.76 -11.26 -26.23
N GLU A 1014 -29.70 -12.35 -26.98
CA GLU A 1014 -30.88 -13.20 -27.26
C GLU A 1014 -30.64 -14.70 -27.06
N ASN A 1015 -31.63 -15.43 -26.54
CA ASN A 1015 -31.61 -16.89 -26.40
C ASN A 1015 -30.42 -17.50 -25.61
N ASN A 1016 -29.58 -16.70 -24.93
CA ASN A 1016 -28.42 -17.21 -24.21
C ASN A 1016 -28.84 -17.88 -22.89
N VAL A 1017 -27.98 -18.72 -22.33
CA VAL A 1017 -28.07 -19.21 -20.95
C VAL A 1017 -26.97 -18.53 -20.14
N PHE A 1018 -27.36 -17.74 -19.14
CA PHE A 1018 -26.45 -17.07 -18.20
C PHE A 1018 -26.50 -17.76 -16.84
N ILE A 1019 -25.32 -18.10 -16.30
CA ILE A 1019 -25.14 -18.66 -14.97
C ILE A 1019 -24.13 -17.79 -14.22
N SER A 1020 -24.48 -17.36 -13.01
CA SER A 1020 -23.53 -16.74 -12.08
C SER A 1020 -23.51 -17.53 -10.78
N ASP A 1021 -22.33 -18.04 -10.42
CA ASP A 1021 -22.09 -18.73 -9.15
C ASP A 1021 -21.66 -17.76 -8.03
N LYS A 1022 -21.74 -16.44 -8.28
CA LYS A 1022 -21.57 -15.39 -7.27
C LYS A 1022 -22.84 -15.16 -6.48
N ALA A 1023 -22.68 -14.62 -5.28
CA ALA A 1023 -23.80 -14.11 -4.49
C ALA A 1023 -24.60 -13.00 -5.21
N LYS A 1024 -23.95 -12.20 -6.08
CA LYS A 1024 -24.59 -11.15 -6.88
C LYS A 1024 -23.71 -10.68 -8.04
N ALA A 1025 -24.32 -10.45 -9.20
CA ALA A 1025 -23.68 -9.92 -10.40
C ALA A 1025 -24.59 -8.97 -11.19
N ARG A 1026 -24.09 -8.40 -12.29
CA ARG A 1026 -24.77 -7.52 -13.24
C ARG A 1026 -24.47 -7.99 -14.67
N LEU A 1027 -25.50 -8.03 -15.52
CA LEU A 1027 -25.40 -8.48 -16.91
C LEU A 1027 -24.35 -7.68 -17.69
N ILE A 1028 -24.48 -6.36 -17.71
CA ILE A 1028 -23.66 -5.50 -18.55
C ILE A 1028 -23.40 -4.14 -17.90
N SER A 1029 -22.19 -3.62 -18.08
CA SER A 1029 -21.83 -2.23 -17.79
C SER A 1029 -21.87 -1.40 -19.06
N LEU A 1030 -22.61 -0.29 -19.02
CA LEU A 1030 -22.79 0.66 -20.11
C LEU A 1030 -22.24 2.02 -19.69
N ARG A 1031 -21.48 2.68 -20.57
CA ARG A 1031 -21.11 4.09 -20.40
C ARG A 1031 -22.21 5.01 -20.92
N ASP A 1032 -22.62 4.76 -22.15
CA ASP A 1032 -23.61 5.54 -22.90
C ASP A 1032 -24.79 4.65 -23.28
N SER A 1033 -25.96 5.24 -23.57
CA SER A 1033 -27.11 4.48 -24.07
C SER A 1033 -26.90 4.10 -25.56
N PRO A 1034 -26.93 2.80 -25.93
CA PRO A 1034 -26.87 2.40 -27.34
C PRO A 1034 -28.17 2.78 -28.06
N LYS A 1035 -28.12 2.93 -29.39
CA LYS A 1035 -29.29 3.25 -30.23
C LYS A 1035 -30.34 2.12 -30.24
N THR A 1036 -29.92 0.90 -29.93
CA THR A 1036 -30.78 -0.25 -29.72
C THR A 1036 -30.23 -1.08 -28.56
N LEU A 1037 -31.08 -1.43 -27.60
CA LEU A 1037 -30.80 -2.43 -26.58
C LEU A 1037 -31.95 -3.44 -26.59
N ARG A 1038 -31.63 -4.72 -26.82
CA ARG A 1038 -32.62 -5.82 -26.85
C ARG A 1038 -32.07 -7.01 -26.09
N VAL A 1039 -32.72 -7.37 -24.98
CA VAL A 1039 -32.28 -8.42 -24.04
C VAL A 1039 -33.44 -9.38 -23.77
N VAL A 1040 -33.62 -10.38 -24.63
CA VAL A 1040 -34.86 -11.18 -24.70
C VAL A 1040 -34.62 -12.68 -24.85
N ASN A 1041 -35.58 -13.49 -24.40
CA ASN A 1041 -35.60 -14.96 -24.47
C ASN A 1041 -34.42 -15.68 -23.77
N ASN A 1042 -33.61 -14.97 -22.98
CA ASN A 1042 -32.48 -15.57 -22.26
C ASN A 1042 -32.97 -16.38 -21.05
N ILE A 1043 -32.13 -17.32 -20.62
CA ILE A 1043 -32.29 -18.04 -19.34
C ILE A 1043 -31.27 -17.48 -18.36
N VAL A 1044 -31.69 -17.15 -17.14
CA VAL A 1044 -30.90 -16.46 -16.12
C VAL A 1044 -30.90 -17.29 -14.83
N ILE A 1045 -29.72 -17.72 -14.39
CA ILE A 1045 -29.54 -18.63 -13.25
C ILE A 1045 -28.57 -17.99 -12.26
N GLY A 1046 -29.05 -17.72 -11.04
CA GLY A 1046 -28.32 -16.94 -10.04
C GLY A 1046 -28.73 -15.45 -10.01
N GLN A 1047 -28.18 -14.67 -9.08
CA GLN A 1047 -28.61 -13.28 -8.86
C GLN A 1047 -27.91 -12.29 -9.81
N ILE A 1048 -28.29 -12.30 -11.09
CA ILE A 1048 -27.79 -11.38 -12.12
C ILE A 1048 -28.77 -10.22 -12.34
N LEU A 1049 -28.32 -8.99 -12.08
CA LEU A 1049 -29.08 -7.76 -12.34
C LEU A 1049 -29.03 -7.34 -13.82
N GLY A 1050 -30.06 -6.64 -14.30
CA GLY A 1050 -30.08 -6.05 -15.66
C GLY A 1050 -30.92 -6.80 -16.69
N PHE A 1051 -31.63 -7.86 -16.28
CA PHE A 1051 -32.66 -8.53 -17.07
C PHE A 1051 -34.06 -8.13 -16.60
N THR A 1052 -35.00 -8.00 -17.54
CA THR A 1052 -36.45 -7.91 -17.32
C THR A 1052 -37.06 -9.31 -17.11
N LYS A 1053 -38.10 -9.43 -16.29
CA LYS A 1053 -38.81 -10.70 -16.02
C LYS A 1053 -39.82 -11.07 -17.11
N GLU A 1054 -40.24 -10.05 -17.85
CA GLU A 1054 -41.23 -10.08 -18.89
C GLU A 1054 -40.65 -10.73 -20.16
N ASP A 1055 -39.36 -10.49 -20.42
CA ASP A 1055 -38.66 -10.98 -21.61
C ASP A 1055 -37.73 -12.19 -21.37
N ASN A 1056 -37.41 -12.54 -20.11
CA ASN A 1056 -36.36 -13.53 -19.79
C ASN A 1056 -36.79 -14.52 -18.69
N LEU A 1057 -36.29 -15.76 -18.75
CA LEU A 1057 -36.67 -16.84 -17.84
C LEU A 1057 -35.66 -16.98 -16.69
N PHE A 1058 -36.13 -16.91 -15.44
CA PHE A 1058 -35.28 -16.94 -14.25
C PHE A 1058 -35.36 -18.25 -13.47
N PHE A 1059 -34.24 -18.61 -12.84
CA PHE A 1059 -34.09 -19.59 -11.77
C PHE A 1059 -33.17 -19.00 -10.68
N THR A 1060 -33.43 -19.24 -9.39
CA THR A 1060 -32.62 -18.66 -8.30
C THR A 1060 -31.21 -19.23 -8.22
N ASN A 1061 -31.01 -20.48 -8.65
CA ASN A 1061 -29.74 -21.19 -8.58
C ASN A 1061 -29.72 -22.43 -9.51
N ARG A 1062 -28.54 -23.03 -9.71
CA ARG A 1062 -28.33 -24.22 -10.55
C ARG A 1062 -29.25 -25.40 -10.23
N ALA A 1063 -29.54 -25.68 -8.96
CA ALA A 1063 -30.34 -26.84 -8.57
C ALA A 1063 -31.82 -26.69 -8.91
N GLU A 1064 -32.37 -25.47 -8.84
CA GLU A 1064 -33.73 -25.17 -9.32
C GLU A 1064 -33.84 -25.38 -10.85
N ALA A 1065 -32.78 -25.02 -11.58
CA ALA A 1065 -32.65 -25.29 -13.01
C ALA A 1065 -32.26 -26.74 -13.36
N SER A 1066 -32.21 -27.66 -12.37
CA SER A 1066 -31.77 -29.05 -12.51
C SER A 1066 -30.38 -29.24 -13.15
N LEU A 1067 -29.50 -28.24 -13.01
CA LEU A 1067 -28.14 -28.24 -13.57
C LEU A 1067 -27.11 -28.84 -12.60
N PRO A 1068 -25.98 -29.38 -13.13
CA PRO A 1068 -24.85 -29.79 -12.30
C PRO A 1068 -24.30 -28.62 -11.47
N ARG A 1069 -23.77 -28.93 -10.28
CA ARG A 1069 -23.18 -27.95 -9.37
C ARG A 1069 -21.89 -27.33 -9.95
N ALA A 1070 -21.59 -26.10 -9.55
CA ALA A 1070 -20.30 -25.50 -9.82
C ALA A 1070 -19.14 -26.41 -9.33
N PRO A 1071 -18.03 -26.51 -10.06
CA PRO A 1071 -17.68 -25.71 -11.25
C PRO A 1071 -18.15 -26.27 -12.60
N GLN A 1072 -18.86 -27.40 -12.61
CA GLN A 1072 -19.15 -28.13 -13.85
C GLN A 1072 -20.00 -27.29 -14.83
N LEU A 1073 -19.64 -27.34 -16.11
CA LEU A 1073 -20.42 -26.71 -17.19
C LEU A 1073 -21.60 -27.63 -17.56
N PRO A 1074 -22.81 -27.09 -17.77
CA PRO A 1074 -23.96 -27.89 -18.17
C PRO A 1074 -23.83 -28.37 -19.63
N LEU A 1075 -24.07 -29.67 -19.85
CA LEU A 1075 -24.13 -30.30 -21.19
C LEU A 1075 -25.56 -30.30 -21.78
N LEU A 1076 -26.53 -29.67 -21.11
CA LEU A 1076 -27.95 -29.73 -21.48
C LEU A 1076 -28.32 -28.71 -22.56
N SER A 1077 -29.20 -29.12 -23.48
CA SER A 1077 -29.76 -28.23 -24.51
C SER A 1077 -30.76 -27.24 -23.92
N LYS A 1078 -30.89 -26.06 -24.55
CA LYS A 1078 -31.80 -25.00 -24.09
C LYS A 1078 -33.26 -25.43 -24.04
N GLU A 1079 -33.66 -26.36 -24.91
CA GLU A 1079 -35.01 -26.94 -24.88
C GLU A 1079 -35.28 -27.74 -23.61
N GLN A 1080 -34.28 -28.47 -23.10
CA GLN A 1080 -34.46 -29.34 -21.95
C GLN A 1080 -34.71 -28.52 -20.68
N ILE A 1081 -33.88 -27.48 -20.46
CA ILE A 1081 -34.06 -26.51 -19.37
C ILE A 1081 -35.45 -25.81 -19.44
N ARG A 1082 -35.95 -25.49 -20.64
CA ARG A 1082 -37.29 -24.92 -20.85
C ARG A 1082 -38.43 -25.94 -20.63
N LYS A 1083 -38.21 -27.23 -20.91
CA LYS A 1083 -39.18 -28.32 -20.67
C LYS A 1083 -39.29 -28.65 -19.18
N ASP A 1084 -38.17 -28.71 -18.47
CA ASP A 1084 -38.13 -29.07 -17.05
C ASP A 1084 -38.85 -28.04 -16.17
N LYS A 1085 -38.74 -26.74 -16.45
CA LYS A 1085 -39.51 -25.72 -15.68
C LYS A 1085 -41.03 -25.85 -15.85
N LYS A 1086 -41.52 -26.17 -17.06
CA LYS A 1086 -42.95 -26.43 -17.28
C LYS A 1086 -43.48 -27.65 -16.52
N LYS A 1087 -42.61 -28.52 -16.00
CA LYS A 1087 -42.96 -29.65 -15.13
C LYS A 1087 -43.22 -29.25 -13.67
N TYR A 1088 -42.95 -27.99 -13.30
CA TYR A 1088 -43.16 -27.43 -11.97
C TYR A 1088 -44.11 -26.21 -11.96
N GLU A 1089 -44.71 -25.87 -13.10
CA GLU A 1089 -45.68 -24.77 -13.28
C GLU A 1089 -47.11 -25.29 -13.58
N TYR A 1090 -47.37 -26.57 -13.28
CA TYR A 1090 -48.67 -27.28 -13.35
C TYR A 1090 -48.89 -28.11 -12.08
#